data_AF-A0A384BDW1-F1
#
_entry.id   AF-A0A384BDW1-F1
#
_cell.length_a   1.000
_cell.length_b   1.000
_cell.length_c   1.000
_cell.angle_alpha   90.00
_cell.angle_beta   90.00
_cell.angle_gamma   90.00
#
_symmetry.space_group_name_H-M   'P 1'
#
loop_
_entity.id
_entity.type
_entity.pdbx_description
1 polymer ?
#
loop_
_entity_poly.entity_id
_entity_poly.type
_entity_poly.pdbx_seq_one_letter_code
_entity_poly.pdbx_strand_id
1 'polypeptide(L)'
;MASELEPEVQGLDRSLLECSAEETAGKWLQATDLTREVNQHLAYYVPKIYCRGPNPFPQKEDMLAHQVLLGPMEWYLCGEDPELGFSKLEQTNKPSHLCGRVFKVGEPTYSCRDCAVDPTCVLCMECFLGSIHRDHRYRMTTSGGGGFCDCGDTEAWKEGPYCQKHELNTSEIEEEEDPLVHLSEDVIARTYNIFAIMFRYAVEILTWEKESELPPDLEMVEKSDTYYCMLFNDEVHTYEQVIYTLQKAVNCTQKEAIGFATTVDRDGRRSVRYGDFQYCEQAKSVIVRNTSRQTKPLKVQVMHSSIVAHQNFGLKLLSWLGSIIGYSDGLRRILCQVGLQEGPNGENSSLVDRLMLSDSKLWKGARSVYHQLFMSSLLMDLKYKKLFAVRFAKNYERLQSDYVTDDHDREFSVADLSVQIFTVPSLARMLITEENLMTIIIKTFMDHLRHRDAQGRFQFERYTALQAFKFRRVQSLILDLKYVLISKPTEWSDDLRQKFLEGFDAFLELLKCMQGMDPVTRQVGQHIEMEPEWEAAFTLQMKLTHVISMMQDWCALDEKVLIEAYKKCLAVLTQCHGGFTDGEQPVTLSICGHSVETIRYCVSKEKVSIHLPVSRLLAGLHVLVSKSEVAYKFPELLPLSELSPPMLIEHPLRCLVLCAQVHAGMWRRNGFSLVNQIYYYHNVKCRREMFDKDIVMLQTGVSMMDPNHFLMIMLSRFELHQIFSTPDYGKKISSETTHKDLVQQNNTLIEEMLYLIIMLVGERFSPGVGQVNATDEIKREIIHQLSIKPMAHSELVKSLPEDENKETGMESVIEAVAHFKKPGLTGRGMYELKPECAKEFNLYFYHFSRAEQSKAEEAQRKLKRQNKEDTALPPPVLPPFCPLFASLVNILQSDVMLLIMRTVLQWTVEHNGHVWSESMLQRVLHLIGMALQEEKQHLENVMEEHVVTFTFTQKISKPGEAPNNSPSILAMLETLQNAPYLEVHKDMIRWILKTFNAIKKIRESSSTSPVAETEGTIMEESSRDKDKAERKRKAEIARLRREKIMAQMSEMQRHFIDENKELFQQTLELDASISAVLDNSPVVSDMTLTALGPAQTRVPEQRQFVTCILCQEEQEVKVESRAMVLAAFVQRSTVLSKNRSKFIQDPEKYDPLFMHPDLSCGTHTGSCGHIMHAHCWQS
;
A
#
# COMPACT_ATOMS: atom_id res chain seq x y z
N MET A 1 -15.67 60.96 1.52
CA MET A 1 -15.26 60.89 0.11
C MET A 1 -16.48 60.54 -0.73
N ALA A 2 -17.33 61.53 -0.97
CA ALA A 2 -18.71 61.34 -1.44
C ALA A 2 -19.03 62.16 -2.70
N SER A 3 -18.06 62.39 -3.61
CA SER A 3 -18.34 63.18 -4.82
C SER A 3 -17.60 62.76 -6.10
N GLU A 4 -17.21 61.48 -6.25
CA GLU A 4 -16.53 61.00 -7.48
C GLU A 4 -17.09 59.68 -8.04
N LEU A 5 -18.40 59.41 -7.88
CA LEU A 5 -19.06 58.18 -8.38
C LEU A 5 -20.18 58.42 -9.42
N GLU A 6 -20.29 59.61 -10.01
CA GLU A 6 -21.44 59.98 -10.85
C GLU A 6 -21.47 59.52 -12.34
N PRO A 7 -20.40 59.01 -13.02
CA PRO A 7 -20.57 58.60 -14.42
C PRO A 7 -21.04 57.14 -14.66
N GLU A 8 -21.10 56.25 -13.66
CA GLU A 8 -21.44 54.82 -13.86
C GLU A 8 -22.86 54.43 -13.40
N VAL A 9 -23.77 55.40 -13.28
CA VAL A 9 -25.18 55.18 -12.88
C VAL A 9 -26.13 55.15 -14.10
N GLN A 10 -25.81 54.34 -15.12
CA GLN A 10 -26.75 54.02 -16.20
C GLN A 10 -27.08 52.53 -16.17
N GLY A 11 -28.14 52.16 -15.44
CA GLY A 11 -28.64 50.78 -15.38
C GLY A 11 -29.30 50.34 -14.07
N LEU A 12 -29.51 51.24 -13.11
CA LEU A 12 -30.32 50.95 -11.93
C LEU A 12 -31.80 51.21 -12.25
N ASP A 13 -32.62 50.17 -12.13
CA ASP A 13 -34.06 50.34 -11.98
C ASP A 13 -34.28 50.98 -10.60
N ARG A 14 -34.59 52.28 -10.56
CA ARG A 14 -34.73 53.05 -9.30
C ARG A 14 -35.73 52.41 -8.34
N SER A 15 -36.69 51.64 -8.87
CA SER A 15 -37.69 50.90 -8.10
C SER A 15 -37.10 49.82 -7.16
N LEU A 16 -35.89 49.31 -7.44
CA LEU A 16 -35.24 48.31 -6.58
C LEU A 16 -34.68 48.93 -5.29
N LEU A 17 -34.30 50.21 -5.32
CA LEU A 17 -33.76 50.94 -4.18
C LEU A 17 -34.86 51.48 -3.25
N GLU A 18 -36.12 51.46 -3.69
CA GLU A 18 -37.30 51.87 -2.93
C GLU A 18 -37.89 50.72 -2.08
N CYS A 19 -37.39 49.49 -2.23
CA CYS A 19 -37.86 48.34 -1.46
C CYS A 19 -37.34 48.40 -0.01
N SER A 20 -38.24 48.64 0.96
CA SER A 20 -37.91 48.55 2.38
C SER A 20 -37.96 47.10 2.87
N ALA A 21 -36.84 46.61 3.41
CA ALA A 21 -36.73 45.26 3.97
C ALA A 21 -37.66 45.06 5.18
N GLU A 22 -37.71 46.05 6.07
CA GLU A 22 -38.57 46.07 7.26
C GLU A 22 -40.06 46.02 6.88
N GLU A 23 -40.50 46.85 5.93
CA GLU A 23 -41.90 46.87 5.50
C GLU A 23 -42.31 45.55 4.82
N THR A 24 -41.40 44.95 4.05
CA THR A 24 -41.63 43.67 3.40
C THR A 24 -41.77 42.54 4.42
N ALA A 25 -40.87 42.49 5.41
CA ALA A 25 -40.96 41.56 6.54
C ALA A 25 -42.25 41.76 7.35
N GLY A 26 -42.67 43.02 7.57
CA GLY A 26 -43.93 43.36 8.21
C GLY A 26 -45.16 42.82 7.48
N LYS A 27 -45.15 42.84 6.14
CA LYS A 27 -46.22 42.21 5.33
C LYS A 27 -46.20 40.69 5.45
N TRP A 28 -45.02 40.08 5.45
CA TRP A 28 -44.86 38.63 5.62
C TRP A 28 -45.35 38.13 6.99
N LEU A 29 -45.15 38.91 8.06
CA LEU A 29 -45.68 38.61 9.39
C LEU A 29 -47.22 38.58 9.43
N GLN A 30 -47.88 39.33 8.55
CA GLN A 30 -49.34 39.41 8.46
C GLN A 30 -49.93 38.50 7.37
N ALA A 31 -49.09 37.77 6.63
CA ALA A 31 -49.52 36.94 5.51
C ALA A 31 -50.27 35.69 5.98
N THR A 32 -51.36 35.35 5.29
CA THR A 32 -52.10 34.09 5.50
C THR A 32 -51.43 32.90 4.84
N ASP A 33 -50.69 33.14 3.75
CA ASP A 33 -49.89 32.17 3.02
C ASP A 33 -48.49 32.75 2.77
N LEU A 34 -47.61 32.57 3.76
CA LEU A 34 -46.25 33.10 3.71
C LEU A 34 -45.46 32.54 2.52
N THR A 35 -45.63 31.26 2.19
CA THR A 35 -44.92 30.61 1.08
C THR A 35 -45.23 31.30 -0.24
N ARG A 36 -46.51 31.58 -0.51
CA ARG A 36 -46.91 32.26 -1.73
C ARG A 36 -46.38 33.69 -1.81
N GLU A 37 -46.49 34.47 -0.74
CA GLU A 37 -46.02 35.87 -0.73
C GLU A 37 -44.51 35.96 -0.94
N VAL A 38 -43.74 35.04 -0.31
CA VAL A 38 -42.30 34.98 -0.49
C VAL A 38 -41.94 34.53 -1.91
N ASN A 39 -42.58 33.49 -2.45
CA ASN A 39 -42.32 33.03 -3.82
C ASN A 39 -42.64 34.10 -4.87
N GLN A 40 -43.72 34.88 -4.70
CA GLN A 40 -44.05 36.00 -5.57
C GLN A 40 -42.98 37.12 -5.50
N HIS A 41 -42.49 37.42 -4.30
CA HIS A 41 -41.39 38.37 -4.11
C HIS A 41 -40.12 37.90 -4.84
N LEU A 42 -39.75 36.62 -4.67
CA LEU A 42 -38.58 36.04 -5.33
C LEU A 42 -38.73 36.01 -6.86
N ALA A 43 -39.89 35.58 -7.37
CA ALA A 43 -40.18 35.54 -8.81
C ALA A 43 -40.01 36.91 -9.48
N TYR A 44 -40.39 37.99 -8.79
CA TYR A 44 -40.30 39.34 -9.32
C TYR A 44 -38.88 39.93 -9.22
N TYR A 45 -38.21 39.80 -8.08
CA TYR A 45 -36.96 40.51 -7.82
C TYR A 45 -35.71 39.75 -8.28
N VAL A 46 -35.69 38.41 -8.25
CA VAL A 46 -34.49 37.62 -8.58
C VAL A 46 -34.01 37.84 -10.02
N PRO A 47 -34.87 37.76 -11.07
CA PRO A 47 -34.45 38.04 -12.45
C PRO A 47 -34.10 39.51 -12.71
N LYS A 48 -34.51 40.43 -11.83
CA LYS A 48 -34.15 41.85 -11.91
C LYS A 48 -32.79 42.17 -11.30
N ILE A 49 -32.32 41.36 -10.36
CA ILE A 49 -31.02 41.55 -9.71
C ILE A 49 -29.93 40.79 -10.45
N TYR A 50 -30.16 39.49 -10.72
CA TYR A 50 -29.18 38.63 -11.38
C TYR A 50 -29.36 38.62 -12.90
N CYS A 51 -28.31 38.24 -13.62
CA CYS A 51 -28.38 37.91 -15.05
C CYS A 51 -28.84 39.05 -15.98
N ARG A 52 -28.53 40.31 -15.66
CA ARG A 52 -28.89 41.49 -16.49
C ARG A 52 -28.02 41.74 -17.73
N GLY A 53 -27.28 40.74 -18.21
CA GLY A 53 -26.41 40.91 -19.38
C GLY A 53 -25.27 39.89 -19.52
N PRO A 54 -24.32 40.11 -20.45
CA PRO A 54 -23.21 39.20 -20.72
C PRO A 54 -22.13 39.22 -19.63
N ASN A 55 -21.99 40.32 -18.89
CA ASN A 55 -21.00 40.50 -17.83
C ASN A 55 -21.70 40.80 -16.51
N PRO A 56 -21.80 39.81 -15.59
CA PRO A 56 -22.34 40.05 -14.26
C PRO A 56 -21.41 40.98 -13.45
N PHE A 57 -21.99 41.75 -12.52
CA PHE A 57 -21.27 42.60 -11.57
C PHE A 57 -21.48 42.07 -10.15
N PRO A 58 -20.69 41.06 -9.71
CA PRO A 58 -21.00 40.28 -8.51
C PRO A 58 -21.17 41.11 -7.25
N GLN A 59 -20.31 42.11 -7.03
CA GLN A 59 -20.38 42.99 -5.85
C GLN A 59 -21.70 43.77 -5.78
N LYS A 60 -22.20 44.22 -6.94
CA LYS A 60 -23.45 44.99 -7.03
C LYS A 60 -24.66 44.08 -6.90
N GLU A 61 -24.61 42.91 -7.52
CA GLU A 61 -25.63 41.86 -7.40
C GLU A 61 -25.77 41.41 -5.94
N ASP A 62 -24.64 41.18 -5.25
CA ASP A 62 -24.61 40.79 -3.84
C ASP A 62 -25.22 41.86 -2.92
N MET A 63 -24.89 43.12 -3.14
CA MET A 63 -25.45 44.24 -2.36
C MET A 63 -26.97 44.34 -2.54
N LEU A 64 -27.45 44.28 -3.78
CA LEU A 64 -28.89 44.35 -4.08
C LEU A 64 -29.63 43.12 -3.58
N ALA A 65 -29.06 41.93 -3.75
CA ALA A 65 -29.64 40.68 -3.24
C ALA A 65 -29.73 40.71 -1.70
N HIS A 66 -28.71 41.22 -1.02
CA HIS A 66 -28.77 41.37 0.43
C HIS A 66 -29.85 42.37 0.85
N GLN A 67 -29.94 43.54 0.22
CA GLN A 67 -30.94 44.55 0.59
C GLN A 67 -32.39 44.12 0.30
N VAL A 68 -32.64 43.53 -0.88
CA VAL A 68 -34.01 43.32 -1.41
C VAL A 68 -34.52 41.90 -1.18
N LEU A 69 -33.63 40.90 -1.14
CA LEU A 69 -34.02 39.49 -1.01
C LEU A 69 -33.74 38.97 0.41
N LEU A 70 -32.50 39.06 0.88
CA LEU A 70 -32.08 38.47 2.16
C LEU A 70 -32.50 39.33 3.38
N GLY A 71 -32.41 40.65 3.27
CA GLY A 71 -32.77 41.61 4.31
C GLY A 71 -34.19 41.42 4.85
N PRO A 72 -35.24 41.33 4.01
CA PRO A 72 -36.58 41.00 4.48
C PRO A 72 -36.65 39.69 5.29
N MET A 73 -35.84 38.69 4.95
CA MET A 73 -35.80 37.41 5.65
C MET A 73 -35.15 37.55 7.02
N GLU A 74 -34.08 38.34 7.12
CA GLU A 74 -33.39 38.64 8.37
C GLU A 74 -34.28 39.44 9.32
N TRP A 75 -34.98 40.47 8.81
CA TRP A 75 -35.99 41.21 9.57
C TRP A 75 -37.15 40.33 10.04
N TYR A 76 -37.64 39.43 9.18
CA TYR A 76 -38.70 38.47 9.54
C TYR A 76 -38.23 37.51 10.63
N LEU A 77 -37.01 36.98 10.51
CA LEU A 77 -36.43 36.04 11.49
C LEU A 77 -36.27 36.72 12.86
N CYS A 78 -35.58 37.86 12.90
CA CYS A 78 -35.31 38.59 14.15
C CYS A 78 -36.60 39.18 14.75
N GLY A 79 -37.54 39.64 13.92
CA GLY A 79 -38.74 40.38 14.37
C GLY A 79 -38.44 41.81 14.84
N GLU A 80 -37.18 42.22 14.69
CA GLU A 80 -36.63 43.54 15.00
C GLU A 80 -35.44 43.78 14.07
N ASP A 81 -34.72 44.89 14.27
CA ASP A 81 -33.52 45.20 13.50
C ASP A 81 -32.51 44.03 13.52
N PRO A 82 -32.06 43.52 12.35
CA PRO A 82 -31.18 42.35 12.28
C PRO A 82 -29.87 42.49 13.02
N GLU A 83 -29.24 43.67 13.07
CA GLU A 83 -27.97 43.85 13.78
C GLU A 83 -28.18 43.63 15.29
N LEU A 84 -29.30 44.13 15.83
CA LEU A 84 -29.67 43.92 17.22
C LEU A 84 -30.11 42.47 17.49
N GLY A 85 -30.95 41.91 16.62
CA GLY A 85 -31.49 40.56 16.76
C GLY A 85 -30.39 39.48 16.73
N PHE A 86 -29.48 39.52 15.76
CA PHE A 86 -28.37 38.57 15.69
C PHE A 86 -27.37 38.77 16.83
N SER A 87 -27.09 40.01 17.24
CA SER A 87 -26.25 40.28 18.42
C SER A 87 -26.84 39.69 19.70
N LYS A 88 -28.18 39.73 19.87
CA LYS A 88 -28.86 39.08 21.01
C LYS A 88 -28.72 37.57 20.94
N LEU A 89 -28.91 36.98 19.76
CA LEU A 89 -28.76 35.54 19.54
C LEU A 89 -27.35 35.06 19.91
N GLU A 90 -26.30 35.77 19.47
CA GLU A 90 -24.91 35.46 19.82
C GLU A 90 -24.66 35.55 21.33
N GLN A 91 -25.18 36.57 21.99
CA GLN A 91 -25.02 36.75 23.44
C GLN A 91 -25.73 35.68 24.26
N THR A 92 -26.86 35.16 23.76
CA THR A 92 -27.59 34.05 24.37
C THR A 92 -27.02 32.68 24.01
N ASN A 93 -26.16 32.60 22.99
CA ASN A 93 -25.57 31.34 22.55
C ASN A 93 -24.46 30.89 23.49
N LYS A 94 -24.43 29.62 23.86
CA LYS A 94 -23.31 29.04 24.59
C LYS A 94 -22.14 28.80 23.60
N PRO A 95 -20.88 29.04 24.00
CA PRO A 95 -19.73 28.72 23.15
C PRO A 95 -19.70 27.22 22.84
N SER A 96 -19.59 26.87 21.55
CA SER A 96 -19.42 25.48 21.14
C SER A 96 -18.09 24.92 21.64
N HIS A 97 -18.12 23.72 22.21
CA HIS A 97 -16.91 22.97 22.56
C HIS A 97 -16.26 22.33 21.32
N LEU A 98 -17.00 22.19 20.21
CA LEU A 98 -16.47 21.76 18.92
C LEU A 98 -16.02 22.96 18.09
N CYS A 99 -14.82 22.90 17.54
CA CYS A 99 -14.30 23.95 16.65
C CYS A 99 -15.04 23.96 15.30
N GLY A 100 -15.14 22.82 14.63
CA GLY A 100 -15.92 22.68 13.38
C GLY A 100 -15.47 23.55 12.20
N ARG A 101 -14.30 24.19 12.29
CA ARG A 101 -13.81 25.09 11.23
C ARG A 101 -13.60 24.30 9.94
N VAL A 102 -14.41 24.57 8.93
CA VAL A 102 -14.29 23.99 7.59
C VAL A 102 -13.04 24.55 6.90
N PHE A 103 -12.19 23.65 6.39
CA PHE A 103 -10.95 24.01 5.73
C PHE A 103 -11.16 24.49 4.30
N LYS A 104 -10.39 25.49 3.89
CA LYS A 104 -10.32 25.93 2.49
C LYS A 104 -9.25 25.18 1.72
N VAL A 105 -9.41 25.08 0.41
CA VAL A 105 -8.38 24.54 -0.50
C VAL A 105 -7.08 25.31 -0.29
N GLY A 106 -5.98 24.59 -0.03
CA GLY A 106 -4.66 25.19 0.21
C GLY A 106 -4.38 25.56 1.67
N GLU A 107 -5.34 25.46 2.59
CA GLU A 107 -5.14 25.76 4.01
C GLU A 107 -4.32 24.65 4.70
N PRO A 108 -3.37 25.00 5.58
CA PRO A 108 -2.61 24.00 6.32
C PRO A 108 -3.43 23.34 7.43
N THR A 109 -3.30 22.01 7.52
CA THR A 109 -3.92 21.15 8.54
C THR A 109 -2.83 20.41 9.32
N TYR A 110 -3.11 20.12 10.59
CA TYR A 110 -2.14 19.54 11.53
C TYR A 110 -2.70 18.25 12.14
N SER A 111 -1.99 17.13 11.96
CA SER A 111 -2.38 15.83 12.54
C SER A 111 -1.32 15.38 13.55
N CYS A 112 -1.72 15.17 14.81
CA CYS A 112 -0.81 14.68 15.86
C CYS A 112 -0.61 13.17 15.69
N ARG A 113 0.64 12.71 15.63
CA ARG A 113 0.97 11.28 15.49
C ARG A 113 0.90 10.53 16.81
N ASP A 114 0.97 11.23 17.93
CA ASP A 114 0.99 10.61 19.25
C ASP A 114 -0.43 10.50 19.84
N CYS A 115 -1.28 11.52 19.64
CA CYS A 115 -2.61 11.60 20.25
C CYS A 115 -3.79 11.24 19.34
N ALA A 116 -3.65 11.33 18.01
CA ALA A 116 -4.78 11.03 17.13
C ALA A 116 -5.25 9.58 17.28
N VAL A 117 -6.56 9.38 17.22
CA VAL A 117 -7.15 8.03 17.16
C VAL A 117 -6.85 7.40 15.81
N ASP A 118 -6.89 8.18 14.73
CA ASP A 118 -6.55 7.72 13.39
C ASP A 118 -5.92 8.83 12.48
N PRO A 119 -5.36 8.47 11.31
CA PRO A 119 -4.68 9.42 10.44
C PRO A 119 -5.54 10.52 9.81
N THR A 120 -6.87 10.44 9.91
CA THR A 120 -7.80 11.45 9.38
C THR A 120 -8.03 12.62 10.35
N CYS A 121 -7.66 12.47 11.64
CA CYS A 121 -7.82 13.52 12.63
C CYS A 121 -6.93 14.73 12.34
N VAL A 122 -7.54 15.91 12.25
CA VAL A 122 -6.89 17.17 11.84
C VAL A 122 -7.33 18.36 12.66
N LEU A 123 -6.36 19.23 12.96
CA LEU A 123 -6.54 20.51 13.63
C LEU A 123 -6.29 21.66 12.67
N CYS A 124 -7.07 22.74 12.83
CA CYS A 124 -6.72 24.03 12.25
C CYS A 124 -5.51 24.64 12.97
N MET A 125 -4.85 25.60 12.31
CA MET A 125 -3.66 26.25 12.84
C MET A 125 -3.88 26.83 14.26
N GLU A 126 -5.02 27.48 14.49
CA GLU A 126 -5.32 28.09 15.79
C GLU A 126 -5.50 27.05 16.90
N CYS A 127 -6.23 25.97 16.63
CA CYS A 127 -6.44 24.90 17.61
C CYS A 127 -5.15 24.15 17.90
N PHE A 128 -4.36 23.86 16.87
CA PHE A 128 -3.05 23.24 17.03
C PHE A 128 -2.16 24.06 17.96
N LEU A 129 -1.97 25.36 17.68
CA LEU A 129 -1.15 26.26 18.50
C LEU A 129 -1.68 26.43 19.93
N GLY A 130 -3.00 26.35 20.11
CA GLY A 130 -3.66 26.45 21.41
C GLY A 130 -3.85 25.13 22.16
N SER A 131 -3.30 24.02 21.66
CA SER A 131 -3.45 22.68 22.25
C SER A 131 -2.10 22.12 22.70
N ILE A 132 -2.13 20.99 23.42
CA ILE A 132 -0.93 20.25 23.82
C ILE A 132 -0.19 19.64 22.62
N HIS A 133 -0.88 19.44 21.49
CA HIS A 133 -0.35 18.70 20.34
C HIS A 133 0.82 19.39 19.63
N ARG A 134 1.01 20.71 19.86
CA ARG A 134 2.14 21.46 19.31
C ARG A 134 3.50 20.98 19.82
N ASP A 135 3.50 20.37 21.01
CA ASP A 135 4.69 19.86 21.69
C ASP A 135 4.91 18.36 21.42
N HIS A 136 4.08 17.73 20.58
CA HIS A 136 4.13 16.32 20.18
C HIS A 136 4.70 16.14 18.76
N ARG A 137 4.85 14.89 18.30
CA ARG A 137 5.15 14.63 16.88
C ARG A 137 3.88 14.83 16.06
N TYR A 138 3.98 15.63 14.99
CA TYR A 138 2.84 15.94 14.13
C TYR A 138 3.25 15.97 12.65
N ARG A 139 2.24 15.87 11.78
CA ARG A 139 2.37 16.05 10.33
C ARG A 139 1.53 17.25 9.89
N MET A 140 2.14 18.12 9.08
CA MET A 140 1.44 19.20 8.41
C MET A 140 1.08 18.76 6.98
N THR A 141 -0.18 18.97 6.58
CA THR A 141 -0.68 18.65 5.24
C THR A 141 -1.51 19.81 4.69
N THR A 142 -1.48 20.02 3.38
CA THR A 142 -2.32 21.02 2.72
C THR A 142 -3.71 20.45 2.44
N SER A 143 -4.77 21.16 2.83
CA SER A 143 -6.16 20.72 2.64
C SER A 143 -6.62 20.82 1.18
N GLY A 144 -7.38 19.82 0.72
CA GLY A 144 -8.12 19.83 -0.55
C GLY A 144 -9.48 20.55 -0.48
N GLY A 145 -9.93 21.00 0.71
CA GLY A 145 -11.15 21.81 0.86
C GLY A 145 -12.45 21.06 1.22
N GLY A 146 -12.38 19.86 1.80
CA GLY A 146 -13.53 18.98 2.09
C GLY A 146 -13.63 18.43 3.53
N GLY A 147 -13.05 19.08 4.54
CA GLY A 147 -13.10 18.62 5.93
C GLY A 147 -13.12 19.76 6.95
N PHE A 148 -13.26 19.44 8.24
CA PHE A 148 -13.28 20.43 9.32
C PHE A 148 -12.38 20.04 10.50
N CYS A 149 -12.13 21.00 11.38
CA CYS A 149 -11.27 20.82 12.56
C CYS A 149 -11.93 19.95 13.64
N ASP A 150 -11.22 18.89 14.06
CA ASP A 150 -11.67 17.91 15.07
C ASP A 150 -11.41 18.35 16.53
N CYS A 151 -11.01 19.59 16.75
CA CYS A 151 -10.84 20.12 18.11
C CYS A 151 -12.19 20.11 18.84
N GLY A 152 -12.21 19.51 20.03
CA GLY A 152 -13.40 19.31 20.84
C GLY A 152 -14.04 17.94 20.71
N ASP A 153 -13.70 17.16 19.67
CA ASP A 153 -14.24 15.81 19.48
C ASP A 153 -13.46 14.82 20.34
N THR A 154 -14.09 14.35 21.41
CA THR A 154 -13.48 13.37 22.34
C THR A 154 -13.22 12.01 21.70
N GLU A 155 -13.85 11.71 20.56
CA GLU A 155 -13.63 10.44 19.85
C GLU A 155 -12.48 10.53 18.83
N ALA A 156 -12.00 11.73 18.49
CA ALA A 156 -10.88 11.93 17.55
C ALA A 156 -9.50 11.85 18.22
N TRP A 157 -9.42 12.07 19.55
CA TRP A 157 -8.16 12.20 20.28
C TRP A 157 -8.11 11.27 21.49
N LYS A 158 -7.00 10.51 21.63
CA LYS A 158 -6.71 9.68 22.80
C LYS A 158 -6.46 10.52 24.06
N GLU A 159 -5.82 11.67 23.88
CA GLU A 159 -5.50 12.64 24.93
C GLU A 159 -5.59 14.07 24.37
N GLY A 160 -5.94 15.04 25.20
CA GLY A 160 -5.99 16.46 24.85
C GLY A 160 -7.02 16.86 23.78
N PRO A 161 -8.29 16.40 23.81
CA PRO A 161 -9.27 16.69 22.75
C PRO A 161 -9.60 18.18 22.59
N TYR A 162 -9.36 19.01 23.60
CA TYR A 162 -9.67 20.44 23.60
C TYR A 162 -8.42 21.31 23.48
N CYS A 163 -8.54 22.43 22.76
CA CYS A 163 -7.58 23.53 22.86
C CYS A 163 -8.06 24.55 23.90
N GLN A 164 -7.19 25.48 24.30
CA GLN A 164 -7.48 26.53 25.29
C GLN A 164 -8.73 27.39 24.97
N LYS A 165 -9.14 27.48 23.69
CA LYS A 165 -10.34 28.22 23.28
C LYS A 165 -11.64 27.42 23.41
N HIS A 166 -11.56 26.10 23.35
CA HIS A 166 -12.71 25.19 23.32
C HIS A 166 -12.78 24.28 24.56
N GLU A 167 -12.02 24.63 25.61
CA GLU A 167 -12.00 23.87 26.86
C GLU A 167 -13.33 24.01 27.61
N LEU A 168 -13.88 22.89 28.06
CA LEU A 168 -15.12 22.86 28.83
C LEU A 168 -14.87 23.29 30.28
N ASN A 169 -15.70 24.20 30.81
CA ASN A 169 -15.72 24.45 32.26
C ASN A 169 -16.33 23.22 32.96
N THR A 170 -15.55 22.56 33.81
CA THR A 170 -15.85 21.31 34.55
C THR A 170 -17.18 21.25 35.34
N SER A 171 -17.95 22.35 35.40
CA SER A 171 -19.25 22.46 36.07
C SER A 171 -20.47 22.20 35.16
N GLU A 172 -20.28 22.00 33.85
CA GLU A 172 -21.37 21.82 32.86
C GLU A 172 -21.48 20.36 32.34
N ILE A 173 -21.01 19.39 33.12
CA ILE A 173 -20.84 17.98 32.70
C ILE A 173 -22.18 17.20 32.60
N GLU A 174 -23.30 17.76 33.08
CA GLU A 174 -24.55 17.00 33.23
C GLU A 174 -25.69 17.63 32.42
N GLU A 175 -26.08 16.91 31.34
CA GLU A 175 -27.20 17.12 30.40
C GLU A 175 -26.97 18.12 29.25
N GLU A 176 -26.84 17.59 28.00
CA GLU A 176 -26.98 18.36 26.76
C GLU A 176 -28.43 18.92 26.67
N GLU A 177 -28.66 20.08 27.28
CA GLU A 177 -29.90 20.84 27.14
C GLU A 177 -30.11 21.18 25.65
N ASP A 178 -31.33 20.97 25.12
CA ASP A 178 -31.62 21.24 23.72
C ASP A 178 -31.40 22.74 23.41
N PRO A 179 -30.55 23.14 22.44
CA PRO A 179 -30.28 24.55 22.14
C PRO A 179 -31.53 25.39 21.84
N LEU A 180 -32.65 24.77 21.48
CA LEU A 180 -33.93 25.44 21.31
C LEU A 180 -34.46 26.10 22.59
N VAL A 181 -34.05 25.63 23.78
CA VAL A 181 -34.45 26.22 25.07
C VAL A 181 -33.95 27.67 25.21
N HIS A 182 -32.89 28.04 24.50
CA HIS A 182 -32.34 29.41 24.50
C HIS A 182 -33.06 30.35 23.52
N LEU A 183 -34.03 29.85 22.75
CA LEU A 183 -34.83 30.64 21.81
C LEU A 183 -36.27 30.77 22.29
N SER A 184 -36.91 31.92 22.02
CA SER A 184 -38.34 32.08 22.28
C SER A 184 -39.19 31.32 21.25
N GLU A 185 -40.40 30.91 21.63
CA GLU A 185 -41.32 30.19 20.75
C GLU A 185 -41.59 30.94 19.43
N ASP A 186 -41.72 32.28 19.51
CA ASP A 186 -41.93 33.12 18.33
C ASP A 186 -40.72 33.10 17.37
N VAL A 187 -39.50 33.15 17.90
CA VAL A 187 -38.27 33.08 17.08
C VAL A 187 -38.14 31.71 16.44
N ILE A 188 -38.44 30.63 17.19
CA ILE A 188 -38.44 29.26 16.67
C ILE A 188 -39.43 29.15 15.50
N ALA A 189 -40.67 29.61 15.68
CA ALA A 189 -41.71 29.52 14.65
C ALA A 189 -41.33 30.32 13.38
N ARG A 190 -40.87 31.57 13.53
CA ARG A 190 -40.46 32.40 12.38
C ARG A 190 -39.26 31.81 11.65
N THR A 191 -38.25 31.36 12.39
CA THR A 191 -37.06 30.70 11.83
C THR A 191 -37.44 29.44 11.07
N TYR A 192 -38.26 28.57 11.67
CA TYR A 192 -38.70 27.34 11.03
C TYR A 192 -39.41 27.63 9.70
N ASN A 193 -40.36 28.57 9.71
CA ASN A 193 -41.12 28.93 8.52
C ASN A 193 -40.22 29.45 7.40
N ILE A 194 -39.32 30.41 7.70
CA ILE A 194 -38.47 30.98 6.67
C ILE A 194 -37.44 29.96 6.15
N PHE A 195 -36.83 29.15 7.03
CA PHE A 195 -35.92 28.09 6.61
C PHE A 195 -36.62 27.03 5.77
N ALA A 196 -37.84 26.62 6.13
CA ALA A 196 -38.60 25.63 5.36
C ALA A 196 -38.95 26.09 3.94
N ILE A 197 -39.29 27.37 3.77
CA ILE A 197 -39.59 27.94 2.45
C ILE A 197 -38.28 28.11 1.66
N MET A 198 -37.26 28.71 2.28
CA MET A 198 -36.00 29.05 1.61
C MET A 198 -35.17 27.85 1.22
N PHE A 199 -35.05 26.87 2.12
CA PHE A 199 -34.29 25.67 1.81
C PHE A 199 -34.98 24.86 0.71
N ARG A 200 -36.31 24.74 0.77
CA ARG A 200 -37.11 24.09 -0.30
C ARG A 200 -36.91 24.79 -1.64
N TYR A 201 -37.03 26.11 -1.68
CA TYR A 201 -36.81 26.91 -2.88
C TYR A 201 -35.40 26.66 -3.46
N ALA A 202 -34.36 26.70 -2.62
CA ALA A 202 -32.98 26.46 -3.06
C ALA A 202 -32.81 25.06 -3.63
N VAL A 203 -33.29 24.02 -2.93
CA VAL A 203 -33.20 22.64 -3.40
C VAL A 203 -33.96 22.47 -4.72
N GLU A 204 -35.18 22.98 -4.82
CA GLU A 204 -36.01 22.84 -6.03
C GLU A 204 -35.35 23.48 -7.25
N ILE A 205 -34.88 24.73 -7.15
CA ILE A 205 -34.29 25.40 -8.30
C ILE A 205 -32.92 24.83 -8.71
N LEU A 206 -32.10 24.41 -7.74
CA LEU A 206 -30.79 23.82 -8.03
C LEU A 206 -30.92 22.44 -8.66
N THR A 207 -31.97 21.69 -8.31
CA THR A 207 -32.26 20.36 -8.87
C THR A 207 -33.26 20.39 -10.04
N TRP A 208 -33.62 21.58 -10.52
CA TRP A 208 -34.59 21.76 -11.60
C TRP A 208 -34.03 21.31 -12.95
N GLU A 209 -34.74 20.41 -13.64
CA GLU A 209 -34.26 19.79 -14.88
C GLU A 209 -34.67 20.53 -16.16
N LYS A 210 -35.71 21.38 -16.12
CA LYS A 210 -36.19 22.09 -17.32
C LYS A 210 -35.35 23.33 -17.60
N GLU A 211 -34.92 23.49 -18.85
CA GLU A 211 -34.03 24.59 -19.28
C GLU A 211 -34.75 25.89 -19.69
N SER A 212 -36.07 25.83 -19.90
CA SER A 212 -36.87 26.95 -20.47
C SER A 212 -38.07 27.39 -19.64
N GLU A 213 -38.46 26.62 -18.63
CA GLU A 213 -39.65 26.87 -17.80
C GLU A 213 -39.24 26.87 -16.33
N LEU A 214 -39.73 27.84 -15.57
CA LEU A 214 -39.58 27.88 -14.11
C LEU A 214 -40.61 26.97 -13.42
N PRO A 215 -40.41 26.62 -12.14
CA PRO A 215 -41.46 26.05 -11.32
C PRO A 215 -42.74 26.91 -11.36
N PRO A 216 -43.95 26.32 -11.31
CA PRO A 216 -45.21 27.07 -11.42
C PRO A 216 -45.32 28.25 -10.45
N ASP A 217 -44.81 28.09 -9.23
CA ASP A 217 -44.87 29.10 -8.17
C ASP A 217 -43.91 30.29 -8.42
N LEU A 218 -43.03 30.19 -9.42
CA LEU A 218 -42.04 31.20 -9.80
C LEU A 218 -42.26 31.74 -11.22
N GLU A 219 -43.31 31.33 -11.92
CA GLU A 219 -43.60 31.84 -13.25
C GLU A 219 -44.05 33.31 -13.22
N MET A 220 -43.40 34.14 -14.03
CA MET A 220 -43.78 35.54 -14.22
C MET A 220 -44.84 35.70 -15.33
N VAL A 221 -45.70 36.72 -15.18
CA VAL A 221 -46.71 37.09 -16.18
C VAL A 221 -46.07 37.65 -17.46
N GLU A 222 -44.93 38.34 -17.34
CA GLU A 222 -44.14 38.84 -18.47
C GLU A 222 -42.84 38.03 -18.60
N LYS A 223 -42.69 37.25 -19.69
CA LYS A 223 -41.47 36.49 -19.98
C LYS A 223 -40.55 37.33 -20.88
N SER A 224 -39.30 37.54 -20.44
CA SER A 224 -38.26 38.11 -21.30
C SER A 224 -37.61 37.00 -22.13
N ASP A 225 -37.62 37.09 -23.45
CA ASP A 225 -37.04 36.07 -24.34
C ASP A 225 -35.50 36.12 -24.42
N THR A 226 -34.82 35.98 -23.28
CA THR A 226 -33.35 36.00 -23.18
C THR A 226 -32.80 34.69 -22.61
N TYR A 227 -31.71 34.22 -23.21
CA TYR A 227 -31.11 32.91 -22.99
C TYR A 227 -29.60 33.02 -22.82
N TYR A 228 -29.02 32.05 -22.11
CA TYR A 228 -27.58 31.84 -22.00
C TYR A 228 -27.19 30.53 -22.67
N CYS A 229 -26.09 30.56 -23.43
CA CYS A 229 -25.36 29.36 -23.81
C CYS A 229 -24.37 29.03 -22.69
N MET A 230 -24.67 28.01 -21.89
CA MET A 230 -23.91 27.59 -20.71
C MET A 230 -22.99 26.44 -21.06
N LEU A 231 -21.68 26.63 -20.89
CA LEU A 231 -20.67 25.58 -20.98
C LEU A 231 -20.41 25.02 -19.58
N PHE A 232 -20.36 23.70 -19.46
CA PHE A 232 -20.07 22.98 -18.22
C PHE A 232 -18.71 22.29 -18.28
N ASN A 233 -18.06 22.15 -17.12
CA ASN A 233 -16.87 21.32 -17.01
C ASN A 233 -17.27 19.85 -17.15
N ASP A 234 -16.45 19.08 -17.87
CA ASP A 234 -16.59 17.64 -17.99
C ASP A 234 -15.33 16.87 -17.59
N GLU A 235 -14.31 17.55 -17.05
CA GLU A 235 -13.03 17.00 -16.56
C GLU A 235 -12.27 16.09 -17.56
N VAL A 236 -12.69 16.08 -18.83
CA VAL A 236 -12.17 15.20 -19.88
C VAL A 236 -11.40 15.98 -20.93
N HIS A 237 -11.89 17.16 -21.32
CA HIS A 237 -11.24 17.98 -22.34
C HIS A 237 -10.10 18.81 -21.76
N THR A 238 -9.00 18.93 -22.51
CA THR A 238 -7.88 19.77 -22.08
C THR A 238 -8.20 21.26 -22.23
N TYR A 239 -7.56 22.08 -21.41
CA TYR A 239 -7.67 23.55 -21.48
C TYR A 239 -7.47 24.08 -22.91
N GLU A 240 -6.47 23.57 -23.64
CA GLU A 240 -6.19 24.01 -25.01
C GLU A 240 -7.34 23.68 -25.99
N GLN A 241 -7.93 22.49 -25.87
CA GLN A 241 -9.08 22.07 -26.70
C GLN A 241 -10.30 22.96 -26.45
N VAL A 242 -10.58 23.27 -25.18
CA VAL A 242 -11.69 24.15 -24.78
C VAL A 242 -11.45 25.57 -25.31
N ILE A 243 -10.26 26.13 -25.09
CA ILE A 243 -9.89 27.47 -25.55
C ILE A 243 -10.06 27.60 -27.07
N TYR A 244 -9.52 26.66 -27.84
CA TYR A 244 -9.63 26.67 -29.30
C TYR A 244 -11.08 26.59 -29.78
N THR A 245 -11.87 25.73 -29.14
CA THR A 245 -13.29 25.56 -29.47
C THR A 245 -14.10 26.83 -29.18
N LEU A 246 -13.83 27.48 -28.05
CA LEU A 246 -14.48 28.74 -27.67
C LEU A 246 -14.15 29.88 -28.62
N GLN A 247 -12.89 30.03 -29.03
CA GLN A 247 -12.51 31.05 -30.02
C GLN A 247 -13.30 30.91 -31.32
N LYS A 248 -13.51 29.68 -31.79
CA LYS A 248 -14.28 29.42 -33.02
C LYS A 248 -15.78 29.56 -32.85
N ALA A 249 -16.34 29.10 -31.74
CA ALA A 249 -17.79 29.08 -31.53
C ALA A 249 -18.35 30.43 -31.10
N VAL A 250 -17.59 31.16 -30.29
CA VAL A 250 -18.02 32.42 -29.67
C VAL A 250 -17.49 33.63 -30.42
N ASN A 251 -16.41 33.47 -31.21
CA ASN A 251 -15.67 34.55 -31.86
C ASN A 251 -15.02 35.52 -30.86
N CYS A 252 -14.41 34.96 -29.80
CA CYS A 252 -13.73 35.71 -28.75
C CYS A 252 -12.19 35.68 -28.91
N THR A 253 -11.51 36.61 -28.23
CA THR A 253 -10.05 36.63 -28.16
C THR A 253 -9.50 35.44 -27.37
N GLN A 254 -8.20 35.14 -27.52
CA GLN A 254 -7.55 34.07 -26.75
C GLN A 254 -7.62 34.34 -25.24
N LYS A 255 -7.44 35.60 -24.82
CA LYS A 255 -7.50 35.99 -23.41
C LYS A 255 -8.89 35.75 -22.81
N GLU A 256 -9.95 36.08 -23.55
CA GLU A 256 -11.32 35.81 -23.12
C GLU A 256 -11.62 34.31 -23.07
N ALA A 257 -11.16 33.55 -24.07
CA ALA A 257 -11.30 32.09 -24.08
C ALA A 257 -10.60 31.42 -22.89
N ILE A 258 -9.39 31.87 -22.54
CA ILE A 258 -8.69 31.44 -21.32
C ILE A 258 -9.52 31.78 -20.08
N GLY A 259 -10.04 33.01 -19.98
CA GLY A 259 -10.88 33.42 -18.87
C GLY A 259 -12.14 32.56 -18.71
N PHE A 260 -12.80 32.21 -19.82
CA PHE A 260 -13.93 31.27 -19.81
C PHE A 260 -13.51 29.89 -19.32
N ALA A 261 -12.45 29.30 -19.89
CA ALA A 261 -11.97 27.98 -19.50
C ALA A 261 -11.60 27.92 -18.01
N THR A 262 -10.85 28.90 -17.50
CA THR A 262 -10.49 28.99 -16.07
C THR A 262 -11.71 29.11 -15.17
N THR A 263 -12.74 29.85 -15.59
CA THR A 263 -13.97 29.98 -14.79
C THR A 263 -14.80 28.70 -14.82
N VAL A 264 -14.86 28.01 -15.96
CA VAL A 264 -15.53 26.70 -16.08
C VAL A 264 -14.84 25.66 -15.17
N ASP A 265 -13.51 25.63 -15.13
CA ASP A 265 -12.76 24.71 -14.28
C ASP A 265 -12.92 24.99 -12.77
N ARG A 266 -12.89 26.28 -12.39
CA ARG A 266 -13.04 26.71 -11.00
C ARG A 266 -14.48 26.53 -10.49
N ASP A 267 -15.46 27.03 -11.24
CA ASP A 267 -16.85 27.12 -10.79
C ASP A 267 -17.69 25.96 -11.31
N GLY A 268 -17.22 25.17 -12.28
CA GLY A 268 -17.92 24.04 -12.91
C GLY A 268 -18.80 24.42 -14.11
N ARG A 269 -19.09 25.71 -14.32
CA ARG A 269 -19.86 26.22 -15.47
C ARG A 269 -19.64 27.70 -15.74
N ARG A 270 -19.86 28.14 -16.99
CA ARG A 270 -19.86 29.56 -17.37
C ARG A 270 -20.73 29.84 -18.60
N SER A 271 -21.38 31.00 -18.63
CA SER A 271 -22.03 31.50 -19.84
C SER A 271 -20.99 31.96 -20.87
N VAL A 272 -21.12 31.45 -22.09
CA VAL A 272 -20.25 31.81 -23.22
C VAL A 272 -20.95 32.73 -24.22
N ARG A 273 -22.29 32.76 -24.21
CA ARG A 273 -23.13 33.72 -24.93
C ARG A 273 -24.39 34.08 -24.16
N TYR A 274 -24.93 35.25 -24.47
CA TYR A 274 -26.20 35.80 -23.96
C TYR A 274 -26.94 36.46 -25.12
N GLY A 275 -28.24 36.20 -25.27
CA GLY A 275 -29.07 36.78 -26.33
C GLY A 275 -30.38 36.02 -26.53
N ASP A 276 -30.93 36.05 -27.75
CA ASP A 276 -32.08 35.21 -28.09
C ASP A 276 -31.72 33.72 -28.18
N PHE A 277 -32.75 32.87 -28.24
CA PHE A 277 -32.58 31.41 -28.29
C PHE A 277 -31.74 30.94 -29.49
N GLN A 278 -31.99 31.50 -30.68
CA GLN A 278 -31.31 31.08 -31.91
C GLN A 278 -29.81 31.41 -31.85
N TYR A 279 -29.47 32.58 -31.31
CA TYR A 279 -28.09 33.04 -31.16
C TYR A 279 -27.29 32.16 -30.19
N CYS A 280 -27.92 31.69 -29.11
CA CYS A 280 -27.31 30.77 -28.15
C CYS A 280 -27.20 29.34 -28.68
N GLU A 281 -28.24 28.84 -29.34
CA GLU A 281 -28.28 27.49 -29.93
C GLU A 281 -27.27 27.35 -31.08
N GLN A 282 -27.02 28.43 -31.84
CA GLN A 282 -25.96 28.44 -32.84
C GLN A 282 -24.58 28.20 -32.21
N ALA A 283 -24.26 28.87 -31.11
CA ALA A 283 -22.98 28.66 -30.42
C ALA A 283 -22.84 27.24 -29.88
N LYS A 284 -23.89 26.72 -29.23
CA LYS A 284 -23.94 25.32 -28.77
C LYS A 284 -23.68 24.34 -29.91
N SER A 285 -24.36 24.53 -31.04
CA SER A 285 -24.18 23.69 -32.24
C SER A 285 -22.74 23.68 -32.75
N VAL A 286 -22.05 24.83 -32.74
CA VAL A 286 -20.64 24.92 -33.14
C VAL A 286 -19.71 24.23 -32.14
N ILE A 287 -19.93 24.41 -30.82
CA ILE A 287 -19.13 23.76 -29.77
C ILE A 287 -19.25 22.24 -29.87
N VAL A 288 -20.48 21.72 -29.94
CA VAL A 288 -20.74 20.26 -30.03
C VAL A 288 -20.12 19.69 -31.31
N ARG A 289 -20.31 20.35 -32.45
CA ARG A 289 -19.78 19.87 -33.74
C ARG A 289 -18.26 19.81 -33.78
N ASN A 290 -17.57 20.77 -33.17
CA ASN A 290 -16.11 20.84 -33.17
C ASN A 290 -15.47 19.81 -32.22
N THR A 291 -16.18 19.39 -31.16
CA THR A 291 -15.65 18.45 -30.16
C THR A 291 -16.05 16.99 -30.41
N SER A 292 -17.16 16.74 -31.10
CA SER A 292 -17.67 15.38 -31.38
C SER A 292 -16.73 14.48 -32.20
N ARG A 293 -15.69 15.02 -32.86
CA ARG A 293 -14.84 14.26 -33.80
C ARG A 293 -13.71 13.47 -33.11
N GLN A 294 -13.40 13.75 -31.85
CA GLN A 294 -12.26 13.15 -31.14
C GLN A 294 -12.68 12.43 -29.85
N THR A 295 -13.74 12.89 -29.18
CA THR A 295 -14.22 12.41 -27.86
C THR A 295 -15.74 12.66 -27.71
N LYS A 296 -16.32 12.32 -26.53
CA LYS A 296 -17.66 12.79 -26.13
C LYS A 296 -17.72 14.32 -26.29
N PRO A 297 -18.79 14.90 -26.88
CA PRO A 297 -18.87 16.34 -27.06
C PRO A 297 -18.92 17.08 -25.72
N LEU A 298 -18.38 18.31 -25.68
CA LEU A 298 -18.48 19.20 -24.52
C LEU A 298 -19.94 19.40 -24.11
N LYS A 299 -20.19 19.37 -22.79
CA LYS A 299 -21.52 19.59 -22.21
C LYS A 299 -21.92 21.07 -22.31
N VAL A 300 -22.90 21.37 -23.15
CA VAL A 300 -23.42 22.73 -23.37
C VAL A 300 -24.94 22.74 -23.40
N GLN A 301 -25.57 23.68 -22.69
CA GLN A 301 -27.03 23.85 -22.62
C GLN A 301 -27.43 25.29 -22.97
N VAL A 302 -28.65 25.47 -23.47
CA VAL A 302 -29.24 26.80 -23.71
C VAL A 302 -30.33 27.01 -22.67
N MET A 303 -30.06 27.85 -21.69
CA MET A 303 -30.92 28.03 -20.52
C MET A 303 -31.58 29.41 -20.52
N HIS A 304 -32.84 29.49 -20.14
CA HIS A 304 -33.53 30.78 -19.97
C HIS A 304 -32.86 31.61 -18.87
N SER A 305 -32.71 32.92 -19.09
CA SER A 305 -32.00 33.83 -18.18
C SER A 305 -32.58 33.81 -16.76
N SER A 306 -33.90 33.77 -16.60
CA SER A 306 -34.55 33.66 -15.29
C SER A 306 -34.17 32.39 -14.53
N ILE A 307 -34.01 31.24 -15.18
CA ILE A 307 -33.59 30.01 -14.50
C ILE A 307 -32.18 30.16 -13.96
N VAL A 308 -31.27 30.72 -14.76
CA VAL A 308 -29.89 30.98 -14.33
C VAL A 308 -29.87 31.98 -13.17
N ALA A 309 -30.72 33.02 -13.20
CA ALA A 309 -30.87 33.98 -12.11
C ALA A 309 -31.33 33.31 -10.81
N HIS A 310 -32.37 32.48 -10.86
CA HIS A 310 -32.88 31.76 -9.70
C HIS A 310 -31.88 30.71 -9.17
N GLN A 311 -31.12 30.04 -10.04
CA GLN A 311 -30.04 29.14 -9.63
C GLN A 311 -28.90 29.89 -8.92
N ASN A 312 -28.48 31.06 -9.42
CA ASN A 312 -27.45 31.87 -8.77
C ASN A 312 -27.92 32.36 -7.39
N PHE A 313 -29.18 32.81 -7.28
CA PHE A 313 -29.75 33.16 -5.99
C PHE A 313 -29.90 31.95 -5.06
N GLY A 314 -30.26 30.77 -5.60
CA GLY A 314 -30.30 29.53 -4.83
C GLY A 314 -28.96 29.19 -4.16
N LEU A 315 -27.84 29.38 -4.88
CA LEU A 315 -26.51 29.25 -4.28
C LEU A 315 -26.25 30.28 -3.19
N LYS A 316 -26.58 31.56 -3.45
CA LYS A 316 -26.42 32.63 -2.47
C LYS A 316 -27.24 32.34 -1.20
N LEU A 317 -28.43 31.78 -1.35
CA LEU A 317 -29.34 31.43 -0.27
C LEU A 317 -28.77 30.29 0.59
N LEU A 318 -28.18 29.25 -0.02
CA LEU A 318 -27.50 28.20 0.75
C LEU A 318 -26.31 28.74 1.55
N SER A 319 -25.50 29.64 0.96
CA SER A 319 -24.42 30.32 1.69
C SER A 319 -24.93 31.22 2.81
N TRP A 320 -26.07 31.88 2.60
CA TRP A 320 -26.74 32.69 3.61
C TRP A 320 -27.24 31.81 4.77
N LEU A 321 -27.94 30.71 4.50
CA LEU A 321 -28.37 29.76 5.54
C LEU A 321 -27.18 29.29 6.39
N GLY A 322 -26.05 28.96 5.76
CA GLY A 322 -24.83 28.57 6.44
C GLY A 322 -24.21 29.67 7.32
N SER A 323 -24.42 30.93 6.96
CA SER A 323 -23.97 32.09 7.75
C SER A 323 -24.92 32.37 8.92
N ILE A 324 -26.24 32.28 8.68
CA ILE A 324 -27.27 32.55 9.71
C ILE A 324 -27.22 31.55 10.86
N ILE A 325 -27.00 30.25 10.57
CA ILE A 325 -26.85 29.24 11.63
C ILE A 325 -25.58 29.42 12.47
N GLY A 326 -24.65 30.28 12.05
CA GLY A 326 -23.46 30.61 12.81
C GLY A 326 -23.73 31.47 14.05
N TYR A 327 -24.87 32.20 14.07
CA TYR A 327 -25.23 33.08 15.18
C TYR A 327 -25.80 32.35 16.41
N SER A 328 -26.35 31.14 16.23
CA SER A 328 -26.93 30.35 17.33
C SER A 328 -27.08 28.87 16.99
N ASP A 329 -26.73 28.00 17.95
CA ASP A 329 -26.91 26.55 17.84
C ASP A 329 -28.40 26.16 17.73
N GLY A 330 -29.31 26.97 18.29
CA GLY A 330 -30.75 26.78 18.13
C GLY A 330 -31.21 26.99 16.68
N LEU A 331 -30.66 27.98 15.96
CA LEU A 331 -30.93 28.16 14.54
C LEU A 331 -30.38 27.00 13.71
N ARG A 332 -29.17 26.49 14.05
CA ARG A 332 -28.61 25.29 13.43
C ARG A 332 -29.53 24.08 13.61
N ARG A 333 -30.03 23.84 14.84
CA ARG A 333 -30.98 22.77 15.15
C ARG A 333 -32.25 22.84 14.30
N ILE A 334 -32.81 24.04 14.11
CA ILE A 334 -34.01 24.26 13.27
C ILE A 334 -33.71 23.97 11.80
N LEU A 335 -32.57 24.42 11.26
CA LEU A 335 -32.21 24.14 9.87
C LEU A 335 -32.06 22.63 9.63
N CYS A 336 -31.41 21.92 10.55
CA CYS A 336 -31.26 20.48 10.47
C CYS A 336 -32.64 19.77 10.50
N GLN A 337 -33.54 20.22 11.37
CA GLN A 337 -34.92 19.73 11.45
C GLN A 337 -35.65 19.90 10.11
N VAL A 338 -35.59 21.09 9.52
CA VAL A 338 -36.21 21.40 8.23
C VAL A 338 -35.59 20.54 7.11
N GLY A 339 -34.27 20.44 7.08
CA GLY A 339 -33.55 19.72 6.03
C GLY A 339 -33.85 18.23 6.00
N LEU A 340 -33.97 17.61 7.17
CA LEU A 340 -34.22 16.17 7.35
C LEU A 340 -35.71 15.83 7.54
N GLN A 341 -36.61 16.82 7.51
CA GLN A 341 -38.05 16.60 7.54
C GLN A 341 -38.48 15.69 6.38
N GLU A 342 -39.33 14.71 6.65
CA GLU A 342 -39.83 13.80 5.63
C GLU A 342 -40.61 14.53 4.55
N GLY A 343 -40.29 14.22 3.30
CA GLY A 343 -40.96 14.77 2.14
C GLY A 343 -42.29 14.06 1.83
N PRO A 344 -43.03 14.57 0.83
CA PRO A 344 -44.33 14.03 0.45
C PRO A 344 -44.27 12.60 -0.12
N ASN A 345 -43.09 12.10 -0.48
CA ASN A 345 -42.88 10.77 -1.06
C ASN A 345 -42.52 9.70 0.00
N GLY A 346 -42.62 10.03 1.30
CA GLY A 346 -42.35 9.11 2.42
C GLY A 346 -40.91 9.17 2.95
N GLU A 347 -40.51 8.12 3.66
CA GLU A 347 -39.16 7.98 4.24
C GLU A 347 -38.08 8.07 3.14
N ASN A 348 -37.00 8.83 3.39
CA ASN A 348 -35.89 9.13 2.45
C ASN A 348 -36.22 10.11 1.31
N SER A 349 -37.19 11.01 1.51
CA SER A 349 -37.53 12.06 0.53
C SER A 349 -37.33 13.49 1.05
N SER A 350 -36.48 13.67 2.06
CA SER A 350 -36.18 14.97 2.64
C SER A 350 -35.45 15.90 1.67
N LEU A 351 -35.34 17.19 2.03
CA LEU A 351 -34.59 18.17 1.23
C LEU A 351 -33.10 17.77 1.13
N VAL A 352 -32.55 17.24 2.23
CA VAL A 352 -31.19 16.71 2.28
C VAL A 352 -31.03 15.50 1.35
N ASP A 353 -31.97 14.55 1.37
CA ASP A 353 -31.94 13.39 0.47
C ASP A 353 -31.94 13.81 -1.00
N ARG A 354 -32.80 14.78 -1.37
CA ARG A 354 -32.89 15.28 -2.75
C ARG A 354 -31.60 15.94 -3.22
N LEU A 355 -30.93 16.73 -2.37
CA LEU A 355 -29.63 17.31 -2.70
C LEU A 355 -28.56 16.23 -2.83
N MET A 356 -28.45 15.30 -1.88
CA MET A 356 -27.47 14.20 -1.93
C MET A 356 -27.63 13.37 -3.20
N LEU A 357 -28.84 12.94 -3.53
CA LEU A 357 -29.13 12.10 -4.70
C LEU A 357 -29.03 12.86 -6.03
N SER A 358 -28.91 14.18 -5.99
CA SER A 358 -28.71 15.03 -7.18
C SER A 358 -27.27 15.52 -7.33
N ASP A 359 -26.35 15.20 -6.41
CA ASP A 359 -24.97 15.68 -6.37
C ASP A 359 -24.27 15.58 -7.73
N SER A 360 -24.29 14.39 -8.34
CA SER A 360 -23.66 14.11 -9.64
C SER A 360 -24.22 14.95 -10.80
N LYS A 361 -25.44 15.49 -10.67
CA LYS A 361 -26.07 16.36 -11.67
C LYS A 361 -25.68 17.83 -11.50
N LEU A 362 -25.25 18.23 -10.30
CA LEU A 362 -24.87 19.60 -9.96
C LEU A 362 -23.46 19.93 -10.45
N TRP A 363 -23.21 21.21 -10.73
CA TRP A 363 -21.88 21.71 -11.08
C TRP A 363 -21.03 21.95 -9.83
N LYS A 364 -19.70 21.91 -9.98
CA LYS A 364 -18.70 22.08 -8.91
C LYS A 364 -19.04 23.15 -7.87
N GLY A 365 -19.34 24.38 -8.30
CA GLY A 365 -19.69 25.46 -7.38
C GLY A 365 -20.97 25.22 -6.56
N ALA A 366 -21.98 24.55 -7.12
CA ALA A 366 -23.17 24.17 -6.37
C ALA A 366 -22.86 23.11 -5.31
N ARG A 367 -22.09 22.09 -5.69
CA ARG A 367 -21.64 21.02 -4.79
C ARG A 367 -20.89 21.58 -3.59
N SER A 368 -19.88 22.42 -3.83
CA SER A 368 -19.09 23.04 -2.78
C SER A 368 -19.94 23.82 -1.77
N VAL A 369 -20.93 24.59 -2.22
CA VAL A 369 -21.78 25.40 -1.33
C VAL A 369 -22.65 24.52 -0.43
N TYR A 370 -23.32 23.50 -0.98
CA TYR A 370 -24.22 22.69 -0.16
C TYR A 370 -23.47 21.66 0.70
N HIS A 371 -22.30 21.15 0.24
CA HIS A 371 -21.42 20.34 1.09
C HIS A 371 -20.94 21.14 2.30
N GLN A 372 -20.57 22.41 2.11
CA GLN A 372 -20.23 23.32 3.20
C GLN A 372 -21.40 23.54 4.16
N LEU A 373 -22.62 23.70 3.64
CA LEU A 373 -23.82 23.80 4.48
C LEU A 373 -24.03 22.54 5.32
N PHE A 374 -23.87 21.35 4.75
CA PHE A 374 -24.01 20.08 5.50
C PHE A 374 -22.92 19.94 6.57
N MET A 375 -21.68 20.32 6.24
CA MET A 375 -20.57 20.33 7.20
C MET A 375 -20.81 21.30 8.35
N SER A 376 -21.29 22.52 8.10
CA SER A 376 -21.52 23.51 9.16
C SER A 376 -22.85 23.36 9.92
N SER A 377 -23.77 22.53 9.41
CA SER A 377 -25.07 22.25 10.04
C SER A 377 -25.15 20.82 10.59
N LEU A 378 -25.48 19.86 9.73
CA LEU A 378 -25.79 18.47 10.08
C LEU A 378 -24.65 17.79 10.84
N LEU A 379 -23.39 18.02 10.45
CA LEU A 379 -22.23 17.38 11.08
C LEU A 379 -21.80 18.06 12.39
N MET A 380 -22.30 19.25 12.68
CA MET A 380 -22.01 20.05 13.88
C MET A 380 -23.11 19.96 14.94
N ASP A 381 -24.12 19.13 14.73
CA ASP A 381 -25.19 18.85 15.70
C ASP A 381 -25.25 17.34 15.93
N LEU A 382 -24.95 16.87 17.15
CA LEU A 382 -24.80 15.43 17.43
C LEU A 382 -26.06 14.60 17.11
N LYS A 383 -27.26 15.13 17.38
CA LYS A 383 -28.54 14.46 17.12
C LYS A 383 -28.75 14.31 15.62
N TYR A 384 -28.56 15.39 14.87
CA TYR A 384 -28.78 15.37 13.43
C TYR A 384 -27.62 14.77 12.64
N LYS A 385 -26.41 14.73 13.19
CA LYS A 385 -25.27 13.97 12.67
C LYS A 385 -25.61 12.47 12.64
N LYS A 386 -26.17 11.93 13.73
CA LYS A 386 -26.67 10.55 13.79
C LYS A 386 -27.75 10.29 12.73
N LEU A 387 -28.74 11.19 12.63
CA LEU A 387 -29.86 11.02 11.70
C LEU A 387 -29.41 11.14 10.22
N PHE A 388 -28.49 12.06 9.93
CA PHE A 388 -27.87 12.21 8.62
C PHE A 388 -27.03 10.99 8.26
N ALA A 389 -26.25 10.46 9.20
CA ALA A 389 -25.43 9.27 9.00
C ALA A 389 -26.29 8.06 8.57
N VAL A 390 -27.45 7.87 9.19
CA VAL A 390 -28.43 6.85 8.80
C VAL A 390 -28.96 7.08 7.38
N ARG A 391 -29.37 8.31 7.03
CA ARG A 391 -29.82 8.64 5.66
C ARG A 391 -28.72 8.45 4.63
N PHE A 392 -27.47 8.79 4.96
CA PHE A 392 -26.30 8.59 4.12
C PHE A 392 -26.04 7.10 3.87
N ALA A 393 -26.08 6.28 4.93
CA ALA A 393 -25.90 4.82 4.82
C ALA A 393 -26.99 4.16 3.96
N LYS A 394 -28.26 4.55 4.14
CA LYS A 394 -29.40 4.04 3.34
C LYS A 394 -29.29 4.36 1.85
N ASN A 395 -28.74 5.52 1.51
CA ASN A 395 -28.54 5.95 0.13
C ASN A 395 -27.16 5.58 -0.44
N TYR A 396 -26.29 4.92 0.34
CA TYR A 396 -24.86 4.75 0.02
C TYR A 396 -24.64 4.07 -1.34
N GLU A 397 -25.36 2.98 -1.63
CA GLU A 397 -25.24 2.26 -2.92
C GLU A 397 -25.46 3.22 -4.10
N ARG A 398 -26.53 4.02 -4.03
CA ARG A 398 -26.90 4.96 -5.09
C ARG A 398 -25.87 6.09 -5.22
N LEU A 399 -25.42 6.65 -4.10
CA LEU A 399 -24.42 7.73 -4.08
C LEU A 399 -23.09 7.27 -4.69
N GLN A 400 -22.63 6.06 -4.36
CA GLN A 400 -21.40 5.51 -4.94
C GLN A 400 -21.56 5.16 -6.41
N SER A 401 -22.69 4.59 -6.83
CA SER A 401 -22.96 4.35 -8.26
C SER A 401 -22.98 5.62 -9.08
N ASP A 402 -23.57 6.69 -8.55
CA ASP A 402 -23.57 7.99 -9.20
C ASP A 402 -22.14 8.54 -9.31
N TYR A 403 -21.35 8.49 -8.23
CA TYR A 403 -19.92 8.89 -8.24
C TYR A 403 -19.05 8.09 -9.23
N VAL A 404 -19.22 6.77 -9.33
CA VAL A 404 -18.44 5.92 -10.25
C VAL A 404 -18.70 6.30 -11.73
N THR A 405 -19.87 6.86 -12.02
CA THR A 405 -20.24 7.33 -13.38
C THR A 405 -20.06 8.84 -13.59
N ASP A 406 -19.77 9.58 -12.52
CA ASP A 406 -19.55 11.02 -12.52
C ASP A 406 -18.24 11.38 -13.27
N ASP A 407 -18.13 12.64 -13.67
CA ASP A 407 -16.92 13.20 -14.28
C ASP A 407 -16.02 13.92 -13.26
N HIS A 408 -16.57 14.39 -12.14
CA HIS A 408 -15.82 15.11 -11.11
C HIS A 408 -14.99 14.18 -10.19
N ASP A 409 -13.91 14.71 -9.61
CA ASP A 409 -13.09 14.03 -8.61
C ASP A 409 -13.85 13.80 -7.28
N ARG A 410 -13.35 12.86 -6.47
CA ARG A 410 -14.00 12.46 -5.21
C ARG A 410 -14.22 13.64 -4.26
N GLU A 411 -13.25 14.53 -4.14
CA GLU A 411 -13.26 15.71 -3.25
C GLU A 411 -14.43 16.67 -3.53
N PHE A 412 -15.03 16.60 -4.72
CA PHE A 412 -16.21 17.38 -5.11
C PHE A 412 -17.49 16.56 -5.12
N SER A 413 -17.46 15.31 -4.65
CA SER A 413 -18.64 14.46 -4.53
C SER A 413 -19.07 14.34 -3.08
N VAL A 414 -20.39 14.28 -2.86
CA VAL A 414 -20.97 14.01 -1.54
C VAL A 414 -20.48 12.70 -0.92
N ALA A 415 -20.00 11.75 -1.75
CA ALA A 415 -19.38 10.51 -1.31
C ALA A 415 -18.11 10.73 -0.45
N ASP A 416 -17.46 11.90 -0.53
CA ASP A 416 -16.32 12.26 0.31
C ASP A 416 -16.71 12.48 1.77
N LEU A 417 -17.96 12.85 2.05
CA LEU A 417 -18.47 13.02 3.42
C LEU A 417 -18.46 11.71 4.25
N SER A 418 -18.28 10.56 3.60
CA SER A 418 -18.08 9.28 4.29
C SER A 418 -16.94 9.34 5.32
N VAL A 419 -15.86 10.10 5.06
CA VAL A 419 -14.75 10.25 6.03
C VAL A 419 -15.18 11.00 7.29
N GLN A 420 -16.21 11.85 7.23
CA GLN A 420 -16.71 12.61 8.39
C GLN A 420 -17.76 11.83 9.20
N ILE A 421 -18.21 10.68 8.69
CA ILE A 421 -19.25 9.84 9.28
C ILE A 421 -18.66 8.51 9.75
N PHE A 422 -17.90 7.83 8.89
CA PHE A 422 -17.45 6.46 9.11
C PHE A 422 -16.18 6.36 9.96
N THR A 423 -15.46 7.45 10.19
CA THR A 423 -14.31 7.49 11.12
C THR A 423 -14.77 7.73 12.56
N VAL A 424 -15.98 8.27 12.77
CA VAL A 424 -16.54 8.54 14.10
C VAL A 424 -16.90 7.19 14.76
N PRO A 425 -16.18 6.75 15.80
CA PRO A 425 -16.33 5.41 16.36
C PRO A 425 -17.75 5.04 16.80
N SER A 426 -18.45 5.96 17.47
CA SER A 426 -19.82 5.75 17.91
C SER A 426 -20.79 5.57 16.74
N LEU A 427 -20.65 6.38 15.67
CA LEU A 427 -21.49 6.29 14.48
C LEU A 427 -21.17 5.05 13.65
N ALA A 428 -19.90 4.74 13.43
CA ALA A 428 -19.50 3.57 12.66
C ALA A 428 -20.08 2.28 13.27
N ARG A 429 -19.98 2.10 14.59
CA ARG A 429 -20.55 0.95 15.30
C ARG A 429 -22.08 0.91 15.24
N MET A 430 -22.73 2.07 15.38
CA MET A 430 -24.19 2.18 15.24
C MET A 430 -24.63 1.78 13.83
N LEU A 431 -23.97 2.28 12.79
CA LEU A 431 -24.31 1.97 11.39
C LEU A 431 -24.02 0.53 11.00
N ILE A 432 -22.98 -0.11 11.56
CA ILE A 432 -22.77 -1.55 11.38
C ILE A 432 -23.96 -2.33 11.97
N THR A 433 -24.37 -1.98 13.20
CA THR A 433 -25.36 -2.73 13.96
C THR A 433 -26.78 -2.53 13.42
N GLU A 434 -27.17 -1.28 13.21
CA GLU A 434 -28.54 -0.89 12.87
C GLU A 434 -28.80 -0.90 11.37
N GLU A 435 -27.81 -0.52 10.54
CA GLU A 435 -27.97 -0.31 9.10
C GLU A 435 -27.18 -1.32 8.24
N ASN A 436 -26.48 -2.27 8.86
CA ASN A 436 -25.65 -3.28 8.17
C ASN A 436 -24.63 -2.69 7.19
N LEU A 437 -24.07 -1.53 7.54
CA LEU A 437 -23.24 -0.70 6.66
C LEU A 437 -22.07 -1.47 6.01
N MET A 438 -21.40 -2.34 6.76
CA MET A 438 -20.28 -3.13 6.25
C MET A 438 -20.67 -3.99 5.05
N THR A 439 -21.81 -4.69 5.16
CA THR A 439 -22.36 -5.50 4.07
C THR A 439 -22.75 -4.64 2.86
N ILE A 440 -23.35 -3.46 3.10
CA ILE A 440 -23.74 -2.52 2.04
C ILE A 440 -22.51 -2.06 1.24
N ILE A 441 -21.44 -1.64 1.92
CA ILE A 441 -20.21 -1.18 1.26
C ILE A 441 -19.60 -2.30 0.42
N ILE A 442 -19.46 -3.51 0.98
CA ILE A 442 -18.83 -4.65 0.30
C ILE A 442 -19.65 -5.10 -0.91
N LYS A 443 -20.98 -5.22 -0.78
CA LYS A 443 -21.85 -5.60 -1.91
C LYS A 443 -21.86 -4.54 -3.00
N THR A 444 -21.95 -3.26 -2.64
CA THR A 444 -21.86 -2.15 -3.60
C THR A 444 -20.54 -2.22 -4.37
N PHE A 445 -19.42 -2.48 -3.69
CA PHE A 445 -18.13 -2.66 -4.34
C PHE A 445 -18.13 -3.86 -5.32
N MET A 446 -18.66 -5.01 -4.88
CA MET A 446 -18.77 -6.21 -5.72
C MET A 446 -19.68 -5.99 -6.94
N ASP A 447 -20.75 -5.21 -6.82
CA ASP A 447 -21.69 -4.93 -7.91
C ASP A 447 -21.12 -4.03 -9.01
N HIS A 448 -20.09 -3.25 -8.71
CA HIS A 448 -19.36 -2.46 -9.71
C HIS A 448 -18.31 -3.29 -10.46
N LEU A 449 -17.80 -4.34 -9.83
CA LEU A 449 -16.95 -5.33 -10.47
C LEU A 449 -17.85 -6.45 -11.00
N ARG A 450 -18.42 -6.38 -12.20
CA ARG A 450 -19.37 -7.43 -12.68
C ARG A 450 -18.76 -8.56 -13.51
N HIS A 451 -17.59 -8.32 -14.10
CA HIS A 451 -16.98 -9.32 -14.98
C HIS A 451 -16.45 -10.50 -14.15
N ARG A 452 -16.96 -11.69 -14.46
CA ARG A 452 -16.59 -12.96 -13.82
C ARG A 452 -16.20 -14.00 -14.86
N ASP A 453 -15.28 -14.88 -14.50
CA ASP A 453 -15.02 -16.10 -15.27
C ASP A 453 -16.04 -17.21 -14.96
N ALA A 454 -15.88 -18.38 -15.58
CA ALA A 454 -16.77 -19.52 -15.41
C ALA A 454 -16.79 -20.08 -13.97
N GLN A 455 -15.79 -19.76 -13.15
CA GLN A 455 -15.69 -20.16 -11.75
C GLN A 455 -16.18 -19.05 -10.79
N GLY A 456 -16.70 -17.94 -11.32
CA GLY A 456 -17.14 -16.81 -10.50
C GLY A 456 -16.01 -15.95 -9.95
N ARG A 457 -14.82 -15.97 -10.56
CA ARG A 457 -13.66 -15.14 -10.18
C ARG A 457 -13.60 -13.85 -10.97
N PHE A 458 -13.02 -12.79 -10.42
CA PHE A 458 -12.80 -11.52 -11.14
C PHE A 458 -11.87 -11.71 -12.35
N GLN A 459 -12.16 -10.97 -13.43
CA GLN A 459 -11.37 -11.01 -14.66
C GLN A 459 -10.94 -9.61 -15.09
N PHE A 460 -9.61 -9.36 -15.13
CA PHE A 460 -9.00 -8.05 -15.40
C PHE A 460 -8.23 -7.96 -16.74
N GLU A 461 -7.79 -9.09 -17.30
CA GLU A 461 -6.89 -9.19 -18.49
C GLU A 461 -7.26 -8.35 -19.73
N ARG A 462 -8.51 -7.86 -19.83
CA ARG A 462 -9.03 -7.10 -20.98
C ARG A 462 -9.59 -5.73 -20.62
N TYR A 463 -9.07 -5.10 -19.56
CA TYR A 463 -9.53 -3.79 -19.14
C TYR A 463 -9.29 -2.73 -20.22
N THR A 464 -10.39 -2.17 -20.73
CA THR A 464 -10.37 -0.93 -21.53
C THR A 464 -9.99 0.27 -20.66
N ALA A 465 -9.52 1.36 -21.28
CA ALA A 465 -9.23 2.60 -20.55
C ALA A 465 -10.43 3.11 -19.71
N LEU A 466 -11.65 2.92 -20.20
CA LEU A 466 -12.88 3.26 -19.47
C LEU A 466 -13.09 2.37 -18.24
N GLN A 467 -12.82 1.07 -18.34
CA GLN A 467 -12.91 0.15 -17.20
C GLN A 467 -11.83 0.46 -16.16
N ALA A 468 -10.60 0.77 -16.60
CA ALA A 468 -9.54 1.20 -15.70
C ALA A 468 -9.89 2.50 -14.94
N PHE A 469 -10.48 3.49 -15.63
CA PHE A 469 -10.98 4.72 -15.00
C PHE A 469 -12.07 4.43 -13.95
N LYS A 470 -13.08 3.63 -14.31
CA LYS A 470 -14.13 3.23 -13.37
C LYS A 470 -13.57 2.46 -12.18
N PHE A 471 -12.62 1.56 -12.41
CA PHE A 471 -11.97 0.80 -11.34
C PHE A 471 -11.23 1.70 -10.36
N ARG A 472 -10.53 2.74 -10.83
CA ARG A 472 -9.91 3.73 -9.93
C ARG A 472 -10.93 4.42 -9.03
N ARG A 473 -12.11 4.75 -9.56
CA ARG A 473 -13.21 5.33 -8.76
C ARG A 473 -13.75 4.33 -7.75
N VAL A 474 -14.02 3.09 -8.15
CA VAL A 474 -14.55 2.03 -7.29
C VAL A 474 -13.62 1.68 -6.12
N GLN A 475 -12.31 1.96 -6.21
CA GLN A 475 -11.39 1.80 -5.08
C GLN A 475 -11.74 2.69 -3.87
N SER A 476 -12.52 3.76 -4.05
CA SER A 476 -13.03 4.64 -2.99
C SER A 476 -13.80 3.85 -1.93
N LEU A 477 -14.55 2.82 -2.33
CA LEU A 477 -15.36 2.01 -1.41
C LEU A 477 -14.51 1.14 -0.48
N ILE A 478 -13.32 0.70 -0.92
CA ILE A 478 -12.38 -0.02 -0.05
C ILE A 478 -11.85 0.92 1.05
N LEU A 479 -11.65 2.20 0.72
CA LEU A 479 -11.25 3.22 1.70
C LEU A 479 -12.38 3.48 2.71
N ASP A 480 -13.63 3.51 2.26
CA ASP A 480 -14.79 3.69 3.15
C ASP A 480 -14.94 2.52 4.13
N LEU A 481 -14.72 1.29 3.63
CA LEU A 481 -14.67 0.10 4.48
C LEU A 481 -13.53 0.17 5.51
N LYS A 482 -12.36 0.72 5.11
CA LYS A 482 -11.25 0.98 6.04
C LYS A 482 -11.67 1.96 7.14
N TYR A 483 -12.37 3.05 6.80
CA TYR A 483 -12.87 4.00 7.80
C TYR A 483 -13.78 3.32 8.81
N VAL A 484 -14.74 2.52 8.35
CA VAL A 484 -15.66 1.77 9.23
C VAL A 484 -14.91 0.83 10.20
N LEU A 485 -13.86 0.15 9.72
CA LEU A 485 -13.12 -0.82 10.51
C LEU A 485 -12.05 -0.21 11.43
N ILE A 486 -11.73 1.07 11.31
CA ILE A 486 -10.67 1.68 12.14
C ILE A 486 -11.08 1.75 13.61
N SER A 487 -12.37 1.90 13.84
CA SER A 487 -13.01 2.07 15.13
C SER A 487 -13.29 0.73 15.81
N LYS A 488 -12.23 0.03 16.22
CA LYS A 488 -12.33 -1.25 16.94
C LYS A 488 -13.31 -1.17 18.13
N PRO A 489 -14.18 -2.17 18.34
CA PRO A 489 -15.12 -2.17 19.46
C PRO A 489 -14.39 -2.44 20.78
N THR A 490 -14.69 -1.64 21.80
CA THR A 490 -14.25 -1.88 23.18
C THR A 490 -15.16 -2.88 23.90
N GLU A 491 -16.42 -2.96 23.48
CA GLU A 491 -17.45 -3.83 24.02
C GLU A 491 -18.23 -4.52 22.89
N TRP A 492 -18.66 -5.75 23.12
CA TRP A 492 -19.36 -6.57 22.12
C TRP A 492 -20.77 -6.96 22.59
N SER A 493 -21.79 -6.44 21.92
CA SER A 493 -23.18 -6.91 22.00
C SER A 493 -23.43 -8.07 21.05
N ASP A 494 -24.48 -8.86 21.28
CA ASP A 494 -24.85 -9.97 20.40
C ASP A 494 -25.26 -9.49 19.01
N ASP A 495 -25.96 -8.35 18.91
CA ASP A 495 -26.32 -7.72 17.63
C ASP A 495 -25.08 -7.28 16.85
N LEU A 496 -24.08 -6.69 17.52
CA LEU A 496 -22.82 -6.29 16.88
C LEU A 496 -22.04 -7.51 16.39
N ARG A 497 -21.96 -8.59 17.20
CA ARG A 497 -21.33 -9.86 16.78
C ARG A 497 -22.01 -10.39 15.52
N GLN A 498 -23.34 -10.46 15.52
CA GLN A 498 -24.11 -10.95 14.38
C GLN A 498 -23.87 -10.10 13.13
N LYS A 499 -23.99 -8.78 13.22
CA LYS A 499 -23.86 -7.86 12.09
C LYS A 499 -22.44 -7.79 11.54
N PHE A 500 -21.44 -7.86 12.42
CA PHE A 500 -20.05 -8.02 12.00
C PHE A 500 -19.85 -9.33 11.23
N LEU A 501 -20.36 -10.46 11.73
CA LEU A 501 -20.24 -11.75 11.04
C LEU A 501 -21.01 -11.79 9.70
N GLU A 502 -22.16 -11.12 9.58
CA GLU A 502 -22.87 -10.94 8.31
C GLU A 502 -22.02 -10.17 7.28
N GLY A 503 -21.38 -9.08 7.68
CA GLY A 503 -20.47 -8.35 6.80
C GLY A 503 -19.18 -9.12 6.53
N PHE A 504 -18.71 -9.94 7.46
CA PHE A 504 -17.57 -10.83 7.27
C PHE A 504 -17.89 -11.92 6.23
N ASP A 505 -19.11 -12.46 6.21
CA ASP A 505 -19.57 -13.36 5.15
C ASP A 505 -19.55 -12.66 3.77
N ALA A 506 -20.02 -11.41 3.70
CA ALA A 506 -19.93 -10.61 2.46
C ALA A 506 -18.47 -10.39 2.04
N PHE A 507 -17.58 -10.15 3.01
CA PHE A 507 -16.15 -10.01 2.77
C PHE A 507 -15.52 -11.32 2.26
N LEU A 508 -15.92 -12.47 2.81
CA LEU A 508 -15.47 -13.78 2.32
C LEU A 508 -15.93 -14.04 0.89
N GLU A 509 -17.15 -13.66 0.51
CA GLU A 509 -17.62 -13.77 -0.88
C GLU A 509 -16.83 -12.86 -1.83
N LEU A 510 -16.42 -11.66 -1.39
CA LEU A 510 -15.48 -10.83 -2.14
C LEU A 510 -14.13 -11.54 -2.33
N LEU A 511 -13.53 -12.08 -1.26
CA LEU A 511 -12.25 -12.78 -1.33
C LEU A 511 -12.33 -14.08 -2.14
N LYS A 512 -13.47 -14.77 -2.11
CA LYS A 512 -13.77 -15.95 -2.93
C LYS A 512 -13.71 -15.64 -4.41
N CYS A 513 -14.26 -14.49 -4.84
CA CYS A 513 -14.11 -14.01 -6.22
C CYS A 513 -12.65 -13.68 -6.60
N MET A 514 -11.76 -13.49 -5.63
CA MET A 514 -10.32 -13.27 -5.87
C MET A 514 -9.49 -14.55 -5.75
N GLN A 515 -10.00 -15.60 -5.09
CA GLN A 515 -9.27 -16.83 -4.84
C GLN A 515 -8.95 -17.54 -6.16
N GLY A 516 -7.67 -17.53 -6.53
CA GLY A 516 -7.17 -18.12 -7.77
C GLY A 516 -7.50 -17.31 -9.03
N MET A 517 -7.83 -16.02 -8.91
CA MET A 517 -8.07 -15.15 -10.08
C MET A 517 -6.76 -14.86 -10.85
N ASP A 518 -6.86 -14.38 -12.09
CA ASP A 518 -5.71 -14.06 -12.96
C ASP A 518 -4.65 -15.19 -13.06
N PRO A 519 -5.05 -16.43 -13.42
CA PRO A 519 -4.13 -17.56 -13.44
C PRO A 519 -3.19 -17.52 -14.66
N VAL A 520 -1.90 -17.74 -14.43
CA VAL A 520 -0.87 -17.86 -15.47
C VAL A 520 -0.66 -19.31 -15.89
N THR A 521 -0.28 -19.53 -17.17
CA THR A 521 0.14 -20.83 -17.71
C THR A 521 1.48 -20.68 -18.40
N ARG A 522 2.36 -21.69 -18.26
CA ARG A 522 3.73 -21.63 -18.78
C ARG A 522 3.75 -21.59 -20.31
N GLN A 523 4.51 -20.66 -20.88
CA GLN A 523 4.74 -20.59 -22.33
C GLN A 523 5.93 -21.48 -22.74
N VAL A 524 5.64 -22.51 -23.54
CA VAL A 524 6.64 -23.50 -24.03
C VAL A 524 6.98 -23.31 -25.52
N GLY A 525 6.19 -22.49 -26.23
CA GLY A 525 6.37 -22.16 -27.65
C GLY A 525 7.16 -20.86 -27.86
N GLN A 526 6.63 -19.97 -28.69
CA GLN A 526 7.18 -18.62 -28.87
C GLN A 526 7.02 -17.77 -27.59
N HIS A 527 7.83 -16.72 -27.49
CA HIS A 527 7.66 -15.70 -26.45
C HIS A 527 6.29 -15.02 -26.60
N ILE A 528 5.68 -14.61 -25.50
CA ILE A 528 4.39 -13.91 -25.55
C ILE A 528 4.55 -12.58 -26.30
N GLU A 529 3.72 -12.34 -27.33
CA GLU A 529 3.85 -11.14 -28.17
C GLU A 529 3.28 -9.87 -27.52
N MET A 530 2.25 -10.03 -26.66
CA MET A 530 1.63 -8.93 -25.92
C MET A 530 1.58 -9.25 -24.43
N GLU A 531 2.12 -8.36 -23.61
CA GLU A 531 2.09 -8.49 -22.15
C GLU A 531 0.64 -8.39 -21.62
N PRO A 532 0.19 -9.34 -20.78
CA PRO A 532 -1.12 -9.25 -20.16
C PRO A 532 -1.14 -8.12 -19.11
N GLU A 533 -2.27 -7.42 -19.03
CA GLU A 533 -2.54 -6.45 -17.97
C GLU A 533 -2.65 -7.19 -16.63
N TRP A 534 -1.87 -6.76 -15.64
CA TRP A 534 -1.77 -7.40 -14.32
C TRP A 534 -1.96 -6.41 -13.16
N GLU A 535 -1.93 -5.10 -13.45
CA GLU A 535 -1.89 -4.05 -12.43
C GLU A 535 -3.24 -3.95 -11.71
N ALA A 536 -4.37 -4.13 -12.38
CA ALA A 536 -5.69 -4.01 -11.76
C ALA A 536 -5.93 -5.09 -10.68
N ALA A 537 -5.63 -6.35 -10.99
CA ALA A 537 -5.75 -7.46 -10.05
C ALA A 537 -4.82 -7.27 -8.83
N PHE A 538 -3.58 -6.85 -9.08
CA PHE A 538 -2.61 -6.58 -8.02
C PHE A 538 -2.97 -5.33 -7.19
N THR A 539 -3.50 -4.29 -7.83
CA THR A 539 -3.98 -3.08 -7.15
C THR A 539 -5.15 -3.41 -6.23
N LEU A 540 -6.08 -4.27 -6.65
CA LEU A 540 -7.17 -4.75 -5.80
C LEU A 540 -6.61 -5.46 -4.54
N GLN A 541 -5.69 -6.42 -4.75
CA GLN A 541 -5.04 -7.13 -3.65
C GLN A 541 -4.37 -6.15 -2.67
N MET A 542 -3.61 -5.19 -3.19
CA MET A 542 -2.89 -4.19 -2.40
C MET A 542 -3.80 -3.30 -1.56
N LYS A 543 -4.93 -2.86 -2.13
CA LYS A 543 -5.89 -2.03 -1.41
C LYS A 543 -6.60 -2.81 -0.31
N LEU A 544 -6.84 -4.11 -0.50
CA LEU A 544 -7.48 -4.98 0.48
C LEU A 544 -6.56 -5.48 1.60
N THR A 545 -5.24 -5.48 1.42
CA THR A 545 -4.24 -5.88 2.44
C THR A 545 -4.56 -5.32 3.83
N HIS A 546 -4.79 -4.01 3.94
CA HIS A 546 -5.09 -3.36 5.23
C HIS A 546 -6.44 -3.79 5.79
N VAL A 547 -7.47 -3.90 4.94
CA VAL A 547 -8.81 -4.36 5.34
C VAL A 547 -8.75 -5.79 5.87
N ILE A 548 -7.96 -6.68 5.24
CA ILE A 548 -7.74 -8.05 5.71
C ILE A 548 -7.16 -8.05 7.13
N SER A 549 -6.10 -7.27 7.37
CA SER A 549 -5.50 -7.17 8.71
C SER A 549 -6.48 -6.57 9.73
N MET A 550 -7.28 -5.58 9.35
CA MET A 550 -8.28 -4.97 10.23
C MET A 550 -9.42 -5.94 10.57
N MET A 551 -9.89 -6.75 9.60
CA MET A 551 -10.87 -7.81 9.86
C MET A 551 -10.31 -8.86 10.82
N GLN A 552 -9.05 -9.27 10.66
CA GLN A 552 -8.36 -10.17 11.57
C GLN A 552 -8.28 -9.57 12.99
N ASP A 553 -7.92 -8.29 13.10
CA ASP A 553 -7.84 -7.59 14.38
C ASP A 553 -9.21 -7.52 15.07
N TRP A 554 -10.30 -7.24 14.34
CA TRP A 554 -11.65 -7.26 14.89
C TRP A 554 -12.04 -8.65 15.38
N CYS A 555 -11.74 -9.69 14.60
CA CYS A 555 -11.98 -11.08 15.03
C CYS A 555 -11.22 -11.39 16.33
N ALA A 556 -9.99 -10.90 16.49
CA ALA A 556 -9.17 -11.16 17.67
C ALA A 556 -9.69 -10.53 18.98
N LEU A 557 -10.61 -9.56 18.90
CA LEU A 557 -11.16 -8.87 20.08
C LEU A 557 -12.27 -9.64 20.80
N ASP A 558 -12.89 -10.64 20.15
CA ASP A 558 -13.92 -11.48 20.75
C ASP A 558 -13.76 -12.93 20.32
N GLU A 559 -13.63 -13.82 21.30
CA GLU A 559 -13.33 -15.24 21.06
C GLU A 559 -14.42 -15.97 20.26
N LYS A 560 -15.71 -15.64 20.47
CA LYS A 560 -16.82 -16.26 19.74
C LYS A 560 -16.77 -15.84 18.27
N VAL A 561 -16.51 -14.55 18.02
CA VAL A 561 -16.35 -14.02 16.66
C VAL A 561 -15.16 -14.67 15.97
N LEU A 562 -14.01 -14.81 16.64
CA LEU A 562 -12.82 -15.46 16.08
C LEU A 562 -13.09 -16.90 15.64
N ILE A 563 -13.73 -17.71 16.49
CA ILE A 563 -14.04 -19.12 16.19
C ILE A 563 -15.00 -19.20 15.00
N GLU A 564 -16.04 -18.37 14.97
CA GLU A 564 -17.05 -18.40 13.91
C GLU A 564 -16.48 -17.89 12.58
N ALA A 565 -15.68 -16.82 12.60
CA ALA A 565 -14.95 -16.32 11.43
C ALA A 565 -14.00 -17.38 10.87
N TYR A 566 -13.30 -18.12 11.74
CA TYR A 566 -12.43 -19.23 11.33
C TYR A 566 -13.21 -20.34 10.62
N LYS A 567 -14.36 -20.77 11.18
CA LYS A 567 -15.26 -21.78 10.59
C LYS A 567 -15.79 -21.34 9.23
N LYS A 568 -16.29 -20.11 9.13
CA LYS A 568 -16.81 -19.52 7.88
C LYS A 568 -15.73 -19.43 6.81
N CYS A 569 -14.54 -18.96 7.17
CA CYS A 569 -13.41 -18.84 6.24
C CYS A 569 -12.97 -20.22 5.72
N LEU A 570 -12.90 -21.22 6.60
CA LEU A 570 -12.63 -22.60 6.22
C LEU A 570 -13.68 -23.14 5.24
N ALA A 571 -14.96 -22.97 5.53
CA ALA A 571 -16.04 -23.44 4.67
C ALA A 571 -15.95 -22.83 3.25
N VAL A 572 -15.65 -21.53 3.15
CA VAL A 572 -15.44 -20.86 1.85
C VAL A 572 -14.19 -21.37 1.15
N LEU A 573 -13.08 -21.61 1.86
CA LEU A 573 -11.88 -22.19 1.26
C LEU A 573 -12.15 -23.59 0.68
N THR A 574 -12.88 -24.43 1.40
CA THR A 574 -13.27 -25.77 0.94
C THR A 574 -14.16 -25.69 -0.31
N GLN A 575 -15.07 -24.72 -0.39
CA GLN A 575 -15.87 -24.48 -1.60
C GLN A 575 -14.98 -24.08 -2.80
N CYS A 576 -13.97 -23.25 -2.60
CA CYS A 576 -13.01 -22.88 -3.64
C CYS A 576 -12.20 -24.08 -4.17
N HIS A 577 -12.04 -25.13 -3.37
CA HIS A 577 -11.33 -26.36 -3.74
C HIS A 577 -12.21 -27.40 -4.43
N GLY A 578 -13.53 -27.23 -4.44
CA GLY A 578 -14.48 -28.21 -4.99
C GLY A 578 -14.23 -28.61 -6.46
N GLY A 579 -13.57 -27.74 -7.25
CA GLY A 579 -13.24 -28.02 -8.65
C GLY A 579 -11.96 -28.84 -8.90
N PHE A 580 -11.16 -29.17 -7.87
CA PHE A 580 -9.91 -29.94 -8.07
C PHE A 580 -10.12 -31.40 -8.43
N THR A 581 -11.30 -31.94 -8.15
CA THR A 581 -11.60 -33.37 -8.27
C THR A 581 -12.55 -33.70 -9.42
N ASP A 582 -12.84 -32.74 -10.30
CA ASP A 582 -13.71 -32.96 -11.46
C ASP A 582 -13.01 -33.83 -12.53
N GLY A 583 -13.03 -35.15 -12.31
CA GLY A 583 -12.73 -36.18 -13.31
C GLY A 583 -11.32 -36.78 -13.28
N GLU A 584 -10.35 -36.21 -12.57
CA GLU A 584 -8.99 -36.75 -12.49
C GLU A 584 -8.77 -37.67 -11.28
N GLN A 585 -8.18 -38.84 -11.51
CA GLN A 585 -7.84 -39.80 -10.46
C GLN A 585 -6.66 -39.27 -9.61
N PRO A 586 -6.73 -39.35 -8.27
CA PRO A 586 -5.60 -39.02 -7.39
C PRO A 586 -4.34 -39.81 -7.76
N VAL A 587 -3.17 -39.24 -7.46
CA VAL A 587 -1.88 -39.92 -7.62
C VAL A 587 -1.42 -40.45 -6.27
N THR A 588 -1.11 -41.74 -6.20
CA THR A 588 -0.45 -42.36 -5.05
C THR A 588 1.06 -42.17 -5.16
N LEU A 589 1.65 -41.52 -4.16
CA LEU A 589 3.08 -41.33 -4.01
C LEU A 589 3.61 -42.37 -3.01
N SER A 590 4.81 -42.92 -3.23
CA SER A 590 5.42 -43.92 -2.34
C SER A 590 6.92 -43.71 -2.21
N ILE A 591 7.40 -43.43 -0.99
CA ILE A 591 8.82 -43.22 -0.65
C ILE A 591 9.06 -43.74 0.79
N CYS A 592 10.19 -44.41 1.04
CA CYS A 592 10.57 -44.90 2.37
C CYS A 592 9.51 -45.78 3.07
N GLY A 593 8.69 -46.52 2.32
CA GLY A 593 7.61 -47.34 2.89
C GLY A 593 6.35 -46.56 3.30
N HIS A 594 6.35 -45.23 3.14
CA HIS A 594 5.18 -44.38 3.32
C HIS A 594 4.43 -44.23 2.00
N SER A 595 3.10 -44.09 2.06
CA SER A 595 2.23 -43.94 0.90
C SER A 595 1.16 -42.89 1.15
N VAL A 596 1.01 -41.91 0.26
CA VAL A 596 0.00 -40.85 0.35
C VAL A 596 -0.67 -40.63 -0.99
N GLU A 597 -1.99 -40.44 -0.97
CA GLU A 597 -2.75 -39.98 -2.14
C GLU A 597 -2.80 -38.46 -2.18
N THR A 598 -2.54 -37.88 -3.35
CA THR A 598 -2.60 -36.43 -3.55
C THR A 598 -3.22 -36.09 -4.90
N ILE A 599 -3.62 -34.83 -5.05
CA ILE A 599 -4.13 -34.30 -6.31
C ILE A 599 -3.06 -34.44 -7.40
N ARG A 600 -3.47 -34.89 -8.59
CA ARG A 600 -2.64 -34.81 -9.79
C ARG A 600 -2.57 -33.36 -10.24
N TYR A 601 -1.42 -32.71 -10.02
CA TYR A 601 -1.24 -31.33 -10.45
C TYR A 601 0.22 -31.05 -10.77
N CYS A 602 0.47 -30.46 -11.94
CA CYS A 602 1.80 -30.14 -12.46
C CYS A 602 1.93 -28.63 -12.72
N VAL A 603 2.63 -27.92 -11.84
CA VAL A 603 2.79 -26.45 -11.90
C VAL A 603 3.39 -26.02 -13.24
N SER A 604 4.32 -26.79 -13.82
CA SER A 604 4.94 -26.43 -15.11
C SER A 604 4.00 -26.55 -16.32
N LYS A 605 2.80 -27.11 -16.16
CA LYS A 605 1.84 -27.38 -17.24
C LYS A 605 0.48 -26.74 -17.01
N GLU A 606 0.07 -26.57 -15.77
CA GLU A 606 -1.27 -26.15 -15.40
C GLU A 606 -1.35 -24.68 -14.97
N LYS A 607 -2.57 -24.19 -14.78
CA LYS A 607 -2.90 -22.81 -14.42
C LYS A 607 -2.61 -22.52 -12.95
N VAL A 608 -1.69 -21.60 -12.66
CA VAL A 608 -1.32 -21.18 -11.30
C VAL A 608 -1.64 -19.72 -11.08
N SER A 609 -2.14 -19.35 -9.90
CA SER A 609 -2.40 -17.96 -9.53
C SER A 609 -1.65 -17.60 -8.26
N ILE A 610 -1.19 -16.34 -8.19
CA ILE A 610 -0.58 -15.75 -6.99
C ILE A 610 -1.62 -15.09 -6.06
N HIS A 611 -2.88 -15.00 -6.47
CA HIS A 611 -3.96 -14.33 -5.73
C HIS A 611 -4.73 -15.33 -4.87
N LEU A 612 -4.33 -15.51 -3.60
CA LEU A 612 -4.88 -16.53 -2.69
C LEU A 612 -5.47 -15.95 -1.39
N PRO A 613 -6.31 -14.90 -1.43
CA PRO A 613 -6.67 -14.15 -0.23
C PRO A 613 -7.51 -14.94 0.80
N VAL A 614 -8.34 -15.91 0.40
CA VAL A 614 -9.10 -16.73 1.36
C VAL A 614 -8.15 -17.64 2.13
N SER A 615 -7.22 -18.30 1.43
CA SER A 615 -6.17 -19.12 2.07
C SER A 615 -5.34 -18.28 3.05
N ARG A 616 -4.97 -17.07 2.67
CA ARG A 616 -4.12 -16.18 3.49
C ARG A 616 -4.87 -15.58 4.68
N LEU A 617 -6.15 -15.26 4.54
CA LEU A 617 -7.02 -14.87 5.65
C LEU A 617 -7.13 -16.01 6.67
N LEU A 618 -7.35 -17.24 6.23
CA LEU A 618 -7.39 -18.40 7.11
C LEU A 618 -6.06 -18.61 7.85
N ALA A 619 -4.92 -18.37 7.19
CA ALA A 619 -3.60 -18.42 7.83
C ALA A 619 -3.49 -17.39 8.96
N GLY A 620 -3.94 -16.15 8.72
CA GLY A 620 -3.98 -15.09 9.72
C GLY A 620 -4.88 -15.43 10.91
N LEU A 621 -6.09 -15.93 10.64
CA LEU A 621 -7.01 -16.37 11.69
C LEU A 621 -6.46 -17.57 12.48
N HIS A 622 -5.79 -18.51 11.84
CA HIS A 622 -5.17 -19.67 12.51
C HIS A 622 -4.10 -19.23 13.52
N VAL A 623 -3.27 -18.25 13.15
CA VAL A 623 -2.27 -17.66 14.06
C VAL A 623 -2.92 -16.96 15.24
N LEU A 624 -4.04 -16.26 15.03
CA LEU A 624 -4.80 -15.63 16.11
C LEU A 624 -5.45 -16.67 17.04
N VAL A 625 -6.05 -17.72 16.48
CA VAL A 625 -6.58 -18.85 17.25
C VAL A 625 -5.48 -19.49 18.09
N SER A 626 -4.27 -19.68 17.53
CA SER A 626 -3.15 -20.25 18.27
C SER A 626 -2.67 -19.40 19.46
N LYS A 627 -2.99 -18.09 19.49
CA LYS A 627 -2.71 -17.21 20.65
C LYS A 627 -3.81 -17.25 21.71
N SER A 628 -5.02 -17.62 21.31
CA SER A 628 -6.19 -17.65 22.19
C SER A 628 -6.09 -18.76 23.23
N GLU A 629 -6.82 -18.63 24.34
CA GLU A 629 -6.89 -19.68 25.35
C GLU A 629 -7.53 -20.98 24.84
N VAL A 630 -8.43 -20.86 23.84
CA VAL A 630 -9.17 -21.96 23.22
C VAL A 630 -8.24 -23.02 22.64
N ALA A 631 -7.16 -22.61 21.99
CA ALA A 631 -6.26 -23.52 21.29
C ALA A 631 -5.64 -24.59 22.19
N TYR A 632 -5.49 -24.32 23.48
CA TYR A 632 -4.88 -25.26 24.43
C TYR A 632 -5.83 -25.71 25.56
N LYS A 633 -6.86 -24.93 25.91
CA LYS A 633 -7.85 -25.32 26.94
C LYS A 633 -9.07 -26.05 26.36
N PHE A 634 -9.52 -25.67 25.16
CA PHE A 634 -10.78 -26.14 24.55
C PHE A 634 -10.64 -26.41 23.04
N PRO A 635 -9.66 -27.23 22.60
CA PRO A 635 -9.42 -27.49 21.19
C PRO A 635 -10.63 -28.11 20.46
N GLU A 636 -11.55 -28.75 21.19
CA GLU A 636 -12.79 -29.32 20.67
C GLU A 636 -13.78 -28.29 20.09
N LEU A 637 -13.66 -27.01 20.45
CA LEU A 637 -14.49 -25.94 19.90
C LEU A 637 -14.05 -25.49 18.50
N LEU A 638 -12.82 -25.83 18.13
CA LEU A 638 -12.22 -25.52 16.84
C LEU A 638 -12.55 -26.64 15.83
N PRO A 639 -12.83 -26.30 14.56
CA PRO A 639 -13.14 -27.30 13.52
C PRO A 639 -11.87 -28.02 13.02
N LEU A 640 -10.93 -28.36 13.91
CA LEU A 640 -9.62 -28.91 13.52
C LEU A 640 -9.73 -30.29 12.85
N SER A 641 -10.75 -31.07 13.19
CA SER A 641 -11.05 -32.37 12.59
C SER A 641 -11.66 -32.27 11.19
N GLU A 642 -12.26 -31.13 10.84
CA GLU A 642 -12.87 -30.89 9.53
C GLU A 642 -11.84 -30.38 8.49
N LEU A 643 -10.66 -29.97 8.97
CA LEU A 643 -9.57 -29.52 8.12
C LEU A 643 -9.02 -30.71 7.31
N SER A 644 -8.81 -30.48 6.01
CA SER A 644 -8.04 -31.37 5.15
C SER A 644 -6.66 -30.76 4.90
N PRO A 645 -5.61 -31.18 5.65
CA PRO A 645 -4.29 -30.57 5.54
C PRO A 645 -3.72 -30.56 4.10
N PRO A 646 -3.90 -31.60 3.26
CA PRO A 646 -3.50 -31.55 1.85
C PRO A 646 -4.19 -30.44 1.05
N MET A 647 -5.46 -30.12 1.34
CA MET A 647 -6.18 -29.03 0.66
C MET A 647 -5.67 -27.66 1.10
N LEU A 648 -5.36 -27.49 2.39
CA LEU A 648 -4.83 -26.23 2.94
C LEU A 648 -3.52 -25.81 2.27
N ILE A 649 -2.61 -26.77 2.07
CA ILE A 649 -1.29 -26.50 1.51
C ILE A 649 -1.29 -26.35 0.00
N GLU A 650 -2.32 -26.83 -0.70
CA GLU A 650 -2.30 -27.03 -2.14
C GLU A 650 -2.06 -25.72 -2.92
N HIS A 651 -2.84 -24.69 -2.64
CA HIS A 651 -2.70 -23.38 -3.30
C HIS A 651 -1.38 -22.66 -2.94
N PRO A 652 -1.03 -22.47 -1.65
CA PRO A 652 0.25 -21.86 -1.26
C PRO A 652 1.47 -22.57 -1.84
N LEU A 653 1.46 -23.92 -1.83
CA LEU A 653 2.56 -24.71 -2.37
C LEU A 653 2.73 -24.51 -3.88
N ARG A 654 1.64 -24.47 -4.65
CA ARG A 654 1.69 -24.18 -6.10
C ARG A 654 2.28 -22.81 -6.39
N CYS A 655 1.89 -21.78 -5.61
CA CYS A 655 2.41 -20.42 -5.74
C CYS A 655 3.93 -20.38 -5.48
N LEU A 656 4.41 -21.00 -4.40
CA LEU A 656 5.84 -21.04 -4.08
C LEU A 656 6.65 -21.87 -5.08
N VAL A 657 6.07 -22.96 -5.60
CA VAL A 657 6.69 -23.73 -6.69
C VAL A 657 6.75 -22.93 -7.98
N LEU A 658 5.72 -22.15 -8.32
CA LEU A 658 5.78 -21.22 -9.46
C LEU A 658 6.98 -20.27 -9.33
N CYS A 659 7.17 -19.65 -8.15
CA CYS A 659 8.33 -18.80 -7.89
C CYS A 659 9.65 -19.57 -8.08
N ALA A 660 9.76 -20.79 -7.53
CA ALA A 660 10.94 -21.64 -7.68
C ALA A 660 11.22 -22.00 -9.15
N GLN A 661 10.19 -22.32 -9.93
CA GLN A 661 10.33 -22.63 -11.36
C GLN A 661 10.72 -21.40 -12.19
N VAL A 662 10.21 -20.21 -11.85
CA VAL A 662 10.63 -18.94 -12.48
C VAL A 662 12.11 -18.70 -12.20
N HIS A 663 12.54 -18.90 -10.95
CA HIS A 663 13.94 -18.82 -10.57
C HIS A 663 14.83 -19.84 -11.27
N ALA A 664 14.32 -21.04 -11.55
CA ALA A 664 14.98 -22.06 -12.37
C ALA A 664 15.03 -21.70 -13.87
N GLY A 665 14.42 -20.58 -14.29
CA GLY A 665 14.39 -20.12 -15.67
C GLY A 665 13.37 -20.84 -16.55
N MET A 666 12.45 -21.61 -15.96
CA MET A 666 11.46 -22.39 -16.73
C MET A 666 10.41 -21.48 -17.39
N TRP A 667 10.16 -20.28 -16.85
CA TRP A 667 9.08 -19.37 -17.25
C TRP A 667 9.55 -18.12 -18.02
N ARG A 668 10.78 -18.12 -18.57
CA ARG A 668 11.37 -16.95 -19.28
C ARG A 668 10.55 -16.42 -20.46
N ARG A 669 9.64 -17.24 -21.01
CA ARG A 669 8.80 -16.88 -22.17
C ARG A 669 7.46 -16.21 -21.81
N ASN A 670 7.15 -16.10 -20.52
CA ASN A 670 5.89 -15.54 -20.02
C ASN A 670 5.87 -14.00 -19.92
N GLY A 671 6.94 -13.31 -20.34
CA GLY A 671 7.01 -11.84 -20.32
C GLY A 671 7.37 -11.24 -18.96
N PHE A 672 7.45 -9.92 -18.92
CA PHE A 672 7.76 -9.13 -17.71
C PHE A 672 6.58 -9.06 -16.74
N SER A 673 5.34 -9.22 -17.21
CA SER A 673 4.14 -9.22 -16.36
C SER A 673 4.26 -10.22 -15.19
N LEU A 674 4.63 -11.47 -15.49
CA LEU A 674 4.84 -12.50 -14.45
C LEU A 674 6.02 -12.15 -13.51
N VAL A 675 7.10 -11.60 -14.06
CA VAL A 675 8.27 -11.20 -13.25
C VAL A 675 7.90 -10.08 -12.28
N ASN A 676 7.10 -9.11 -12.72
CA ASN A 676 6.61 -8.01 -11.89
C ASN A 676 5.68 -8.53 -10.78
N GLN A 677 4.74 -9.43 -11.12
CA GLN A 677 3.87 -10.06 -10.13
C GLN A 677 4.67 -10.77 -9.01
N ILE A 678 5.71 -11.52 -9.37
CA ILE A 678 6.59 -12.21 -8.42
C ILE A 678 7.44 -11.22 -7.61
N TYR A 679 7.89 -10.13 -8.24
CA TYR A 679 8.59 -9.05 -7.54
C TYR A 679 7.71 -8.44 -6.43
N TYR A 680 6.47 -8.08 -6.74
CA TYR A 680 5.56 -7.51 -5.75
C TYR A 680 5.12 -8.52 -4.69
N TYR A 681 4.97 -9.80 -5.03
CA TYR A 681 4.69 -10.87 -4.07
C TYR A 681 5.72 -10.94 -2.93
N HIS A 682 7.01 -10.69 -3.22
CA HIS A 682 8.09 -10.64 -2.22
C HIS A 682 8.36 -9.23 -1.67
N ASN A 683 7.76 -8.19 -2.25
CA ASN A 683 8.02 -6.81 -1.86
C ASN A 683 7.47 -6.51 -0.47
N VAL A 684 8.18 -5.69 0.31
CA VAL A 684 7.82 -5.28 1.68
C VAL A 684 6.39 -4.74 1.82
N LYS A 685 5.85 -4.12 0.76
CA LYS A 685 4.50 -3.57 0.74
C LYS A 685 3.39 -4.63 0.74
N CYS A 686 3.67 -5.84 0.27
CA CYS A 686 2.65 -6.88 0.04
C CYS A 686 2.96 -8.18 0.79
N ARG A 687 4.24 -8.51 1.01
CA ARG A 687 4.70 -9.82 1.48
C ARG A 687 4.01 -10.28 2.77
N ARG A 688 3.74 -9.36 3.70
CA ARG A 688 3.08 -9.64 4.99
C ARG A 688 1.72 -10.33 4.86
N GLU A 689 0.91 -9.92 3.89
CA GLU A 689 -0.42 -10.52 3.63
C GLU A 689 -0.41 -11.43 2.39
N MET A 690 0.77 -11.75 1.84
CA MET A 690 0.94 -12.65 0.71
C MET A 690 1.94 -13.76 1.03
N PHE A 691 3.22 -13.54 0.74
CA PHE A 691 4.30 -14.50 0.93
C PHE A 691 4.36 -15.08 2.36
N ASP A 692 4.31 -14.23 3.38
CA ASP A 692 4.42 -14.66 4.78
C ASP A 692 3.22 -15.54 5.16
N LYS A 693 2.01 -15.19 4.70
CA LYS A 693 0.80 -15.98 4.93
C LYS A 693 0.82 -17.32 4.20
N ASP A 694 1.43 -17.39 3.01
CA ASP A 694 1.62 -18.64 2.30
C ASP A 694 2.58 -19.58 3.07
N ILE A 695 3.65 -19.03 3.66
CA ILE A 695 4.56 -19.78 4.57
C ILE A 695 3.80 -20.26 5.81
N VAL A 696 3.03 -19.39 6.48
CA VAL A 696 2.23 -19.74 7.66
C VAL A 696 1.20 -20.82 7.35
N MET A 697 0.54 -20.76 6.18
CA MET A 697 -0.42 -21.79 5.79
C MET A 697 0.26 -23.14 5.54
N LEU A 698 1.46 -23.15 4.94
CA LEU A 698 2.25 -24.37 4.83
C LEU A 698 2.68 -24.90 6.21
N GLN A 699 3.12 -24.03 7.12
CA GLN A 699 3.46 -24.42 8.51
C GLN A 699 2.24 -25.03 9.22
N THR A 700 1.06 -24.45 9.02
CA THR A 700 -0.21 -24.96 9.53
C THR A 700 -0.46 -26.38 8.99
N GLY A 701 -0.37 -26.57 7.67
CA GLY A 701 -0.56 -27.87 7.04
C GLY A 701 0.43 -28.94 7.52
N VAL A 702 1.73 -28.63 7.61
CA VAL A 702 2.76 -29.55 8.12
C VAL A 702 2.46 -29.98 9.55
N SER A 703 1.98 -29.06 10.39
CA SER A 703 1.70 -29.32 11.79
C SER A 703 0.51 -30.28 11.98
N MET A 704 -0.34 -30.39 10.96
CA MET A 704 -1.58 -31.17 10.98
C MET A 704 -1.50 -32.52 10.23
N MET A 705 -0.38 -32.85 9.58
CA MET A 705 -0.24 -34.09 8.81
C MET A 705 1.06 -34.83 9.15
N ASP A 706 1.17 -36.08 8.71
CA ASP A 706 2.45 -36.80 8.80
C ASP A 706 3.53 -36.06 7.98
N PRO A 707 4.71 -35.77 8.56
CA PRO A 707 5.75 -35.01 7.88
C PRO A 707 6.29 -35.70 6.61
N ASN A 708 6.27 -37.03 6.54
CA ASN A 708 6.67 -37.75 5.32
C ASN A 708 5.66 -37.50 4.22
N HIS A 709 4.36 -37.56 4.53
CA HIS A 709 3.29 -37.27 3.56
C HIS A 709 3.40 -35.84 3.01
N PHE A 710 3.67 -34.85 3.86
CA PHE A 710 3.91 -33.48 3.42
C PHE A 710 5.08 -33.38 2.44
N LEU A 711 6.23 -33.96 2.80
CA LEU A 711 7.43 -33.92 1.96
C LEU A 711 7.22 -34.66 0.63
N MET A 712 6.46 -35.74 0.61
CA MET A 712 6.10 -36.45 -0.63
C MET A 712 5.23 -35.58 -1.54
N ILE A 713 4.22 -34.89 -0.99
CA ILE A 713 3.39 -33.94 -1.75
C ILE A 713 4.25 -32.78 -2.28
N MET A 714 5.12 -32.22 -1.45
CA MET A 714 6.08 -31.17 -1.85
C MET A 714 6.97 -31.64 -3.00
N LEU A 715 7.62 -32.80 -2.86
CA LEU A 715 8.45 -33.39 -3.91
C LEU A 715 7.68 -33.59 -5.22
N SER A 716 6.41 -33.99 -5.14
CA SER A 716 5.56 -34.13 -6.33
C SER A 716 5.29 -32.79 -7.01
N ARG A 717 4.97 -31.72 -6.27
CA ARG A 717 4.67 -30.40 -6.86
C ARG A 717 5.90 -29.73 -7.44
N PHE A 718 7.05 -29.88 -6.79
CA PHE A 718 8.35 -29.47 -7.34
C PHE A 718 8.81 -30.32 -8.54
N GLU A 719 8.08 -31.39 -8.89
CA GLU A 719 8.44 -32.34 -9.96
C GLU A 719 9.76 -33.10 -9.67
N LEU A 720 10.12 -33.24 -8.39
CA LEU A 720 11.34 -33.89 -7.89
C LEU A 720 11.10 -35.30 -7.34
N HIS A 721 9.85 -35.76 -7.22
CA HIS A 721 9.53 -37.08 -6.65
C HIS A 721 10.36 -38.21 -7.30
N GLN A 722 10.43 -38.25 -8.63
CA GLN A 722 11.16 -39.29 -9.36
C GLN A 722 12.67 -39.30 -9.07
N ILE A 723 13.25 -38.12 -8.76
CA ILE A 723 14.67 -37.95 -8.43
C ILE A 723 15.01 -38.66 -7.11
N PHE A 724 14.15 -38.50 -6.10
CA PHE A 724 14.37 -39.06 -4.77
C PHE A 724 13.74 -40.45 -4.58
N SER A 725 12.77 -40.85 -5.40
CA SER A 725 12.18 -42.19 -5.36
C SER A 725 12.97 -43.25 -6.13
N THR A 726 13.84 -42.85 -7.06
CA THR A 726 14.60 -43.78 -7.91
C THR A 726 16.02 -44.00 -7.37
N PRO A 727 16.38 -45.22 -6.95
CA PRO A 727 17.76 -45.55 -6.61
C PRO A 727 18.68 -45.29 -7.82
N ASP A 728 19.87 -44.73 -7.58
CA ASP A 728 20.90 -44.47 -8.61
C ASP A 728 20.51 -43.45 -9.71
N TYR A 729 19.56 -42.55 -9.46
CA TYR A 729 19.15 -41.51 -10.42
C TYR A 729 20.34 -40.70 -11.00
N GLY A 730 21.33 -40.35 -10.17
CA GLY A 730 22.54 -39.66 -10.60
C GLY A 730 23.40 -40.42 -11.62
N LYS A 731 23.38 -41.77 -11.57
CA LYS A 731 24.09 -42.62 -12.53
C LYS A 731 23.35 -42.71 -13.87
N LYS A 732 22.02 -42.72 -13.86
CA LYS A 732 21.18 -42.74 -15.09
C LYS A 732 21.24 -41.44 -15.89
N ILE A 733 21.24 -40.28 -15.22
CA ILE A 733 21.40 -38.98 -15.92
C ILE A 733 22.75 -38.91 -16.62
N SER A 734 23.82 -39.33 -15.94
CA SER A 734 25.17 -39.26 -16.47
C SER A 734 25.37 -40.13 -17.73
N SER A 735 24.52 -41.13 -17.96
CA SER A 735 24.60 -42.03 -19.12
C SER A 735 23.67 -41.67 -20.28
N GLU A 736 22.55 -40.98 -20.05
CA GLU A 736 21.47 -40.85 -21.05
C GLU A 736 21.13 -39.42 -21.52
N THR A 737 21.56 -38.35 -20.86
CA THR A 737 21.01 -36.99 -21.13
C THR A 737 22.02 -35.98 -21.68
N THR A 738 21.82 -35.52 -22.92
CA THR A 738 22.59 -34.44 -23.59
C THR A 738 22.17 -33.01 -23.19
N HIS A 739 21.17 -32.86 -22.32
CA HIS A 739 20.54 -31.57 -21.97
C HIS A 739 21.02 -31.00 -20.62
N LYS A 740 22.12 -30.24 -20.63
CA LYS A 740 22.65 -29.53 -19.45
C LYS A 740 21.62 -28.63 -18.75
N ASP A 741 20.72 -28.01 -19.51
CA ASP A 741 19.71 -27.08 -18.98
C ASP A 741 18.72 -27.75 -18.02
N LEU A 742 18.30 -28.99 -18.30
CA LEU A 742 17.35 -29.72 -17.45
C LEU A 742 17.98 -30.06 -16.10
N VAL A 743 19.25 -30.43 -16.09
CA VAL A 743 20.00 -30.73 -14.88
C VAL A 743 20.16 -29.47 -14.02
N GLN A 744 20.48 -28.33 -14.64
CA GLN A 744 20.58 -27.06 -13.93
C GLN A 744 19.23 -26.62 -13.34
N GLN A 745 18.14 -26.78 -14.09
CA GLN A 745 16.77 -26.51 -13.61
C GLN A 745 16.45 -27.38 -12.39
N ASN A 746 16.70 -28.69 -12.46
CA ASN A 746 16.48 -29.61 -11.35
C ASN A 746 17.32 -29.23 -10.11
N ASN A 747 18.60 -28.87 -10.29
CA ASN A 747 19.44 -28.42 -9.19
C ASN A 747 18.85 -27.17 -8.53
N THR A 748 18.43 -26.18 -9.31
CA THR A 748 17.78 -24.96 -8.78
C THR A 748 16.45 -25.28 -8.08
N LEU A 749 15.67 -26.24 -8.56
CA LEU A 749 14.43 -26.66 -7.90
C LEU A 749 14.69 -27.36 -6.56
N ILE A 750 15.70 -28.23 -6.47
CA ILE A 750 16.09 -28.87 -5.20
C ILE A 750 16.57 -27.82 -4.20
N GLU A 751 17.36 -26.87 -4.68
CA GLU A 751 17.82 -25.70 -3.95
C GLU A 751 16.66 -24.88 -3.33
N GLU A 752 15.67 -24.51 -4.13
CA GLU A 752 14.50 -23.75 -3.67
C GLU A 752 13.61 -24.58 -2.73
N MET A 753 13.46 -25.89 -2.98
CA MET A 753 12.72 -26.80 -2.08
C MET A 753 13.39 -26.89 -0.72
N LEU A 754 14.72 -27.08 -0.67
CA LEU A 754 15.47 -27.12 0.59
C LEU A 754 15.37 -25.78 1.32
N TYR A 755 15.40 -24.66 0.59
CA TYR A 755 15.18 -23.34 1.17
C TYR A 755 13.80 -23.20 1.78
N LEU A 756 12.76 -23.69 1.10
CA LEU A 756 11.40 -23.70 1.64
C LEU A 756 11.31 -24.49 2.95
N ILE A 757 11.96 -25.66 3.04
CA ILE A 757 12.01 -26.43 4.29
C ILE A 757 12.72 -25.64 5.41
N ILE A 758 13.82 -24.94 5.09
CA ILE A 758 14.50 -24.06 6.05
C ILE A 758 13.54 -22.97 6.55
N MET A 759 12.78 -22.32 5.65
CA MET A 759 11.82 -21.27 6.02
C MET A 759 10.71 -21.83 6.92
N LEU A 760 10.10 -22.97 6.56
CA LEU A 760 9.01 -23.59 7.33
C LEU A 760 9.42 -23.92 8.77
N VAL A 761 10.66 -24.40 8.97
CA VAL A 761 11.18 -24.77 10.29
C VAL A 761 11.72 -23.56 11.05
N GLY A 762 12.34 -22.61 10.35
CA GLY A 762 13.14 -21.53 10.93
C GLY A 762 12.36 -20.27 11.25
N GLU A 763 11.29 -19.97 10.51
CA GLU A 763 10.54 -18.73 10.69
C GLU A 763 9.44 -18.92 11.75
N ARG A 764 9.85 -18.68 13.01
CA ARG A 764 9.02 -18.78 14.23
C ARG A 764 8.79 -17.43 14.91
N PHE A 765 9.19 -16.33 14.27
CA PHE A 765 9.21 -15.00 14.86
C PHE A 765 7.93 -14.19 14.63
N SER A 766 6.92 -14.82 14.02
CA SER A 766 5.57 -14.31 14.00
C SER A 766 4.84 -14.74 15.28
N PRO A 767 4.33 -13.81 16.10
CA PRO A 767 3.59 -14.16 17.30
C PRO A 767 2.42 -15.08 16.94
N GLY A 768 2.25 -16.19 17.68
CA GLY A 768 1.22 -17.21 17.45
C GLY A 768 1.68 -18.38 16.57
N VAL A 769 2.75 -18.21 15.78
CA VAL A 769 3.48 -19.35 15.19
C VAL A 769 4.54 -19.84 16.18
N GLY A 770 5.40 -18.93 16.64
CA GLY A 770 6.32 -19.18 17.75
C GLY A 770 5.97 -18.37 18.98
N GLN A 771 6.57 -18.77 20.10
CA GLN A 771 6.39 -18.14 21.40
C GLN A 771 7.23 -16.86 21.50
N VAL A 772 6.80 -15.82 20.79
CA VAL A 772 7.45 -14.50 20.70
C VAL A 772 6.43 -13.37 20.81
N ASN A 773 6.89 -12.15 21.07
CA ASN A 773 6.05 -10.94 21.04
C ASN A 773 6.25 -10.15 19.74
N ALA A 774 5.39 -9.15 19.50
CA ALA A 774 5.44 -8.31 18.29
C ALA A 774 6.75 -7.50 18.15
N THR A 775 7.42 -7.20 19.26
CA THR A 775 8.70 -6.49 19.27
C THR A 775 9.81 -7.36 18.68
N ASP A 776 9.79 -8.67 18.94
CA ASP A 776 10.79 -9.61 18.44
C ASP A 776 10.72 -9.81 16.92
N GLU A 777 9.52 -9.73 16.34
CA GLU A 777 9.31 -9.72 14.88
C GLU A 777 10.03 -8.52 14.23
N ILE A 778 9.87 -7.32 14.79
CA ILE A 778 10.52 -6.09 14.31
C ILE A 778 12.04 -6.14 14.53
N LYS A 779 12.50 -6.63 15.69
CA LYS A 779 13.93 -6.84 15.96
C LYS A 779 14.55 -7.72 14.90
N ARG A 780 13.91 -8.85 14.57
CA ARG A 780 14.38 -9.78 13.55
C ARG A 780 14.56 -9.07 12.21
N GLU A 781 13.59 -8.28 11.77
CA GLU A 781 13.70 -7.55 10.50
C GLU A 781 14.90 -6.57 10.51
N ILE A 782 15.03 -5.75 11.55
CA ILE A 782 16.10 -4.75 11.65
C ILE A 782 17.49 -5.40 11.72
N ILE A 783 17.64 -6.48 12.50
CA ILE A 783 18.91 -7.21 12.63
C ILE A 783 19.40 -7.67 11.25
N HIS A 784 18.51 -8.22 10.43
CA HIS A 784 18.88 -8.75 9.11
C HIS A 784 19.15 -7.63 8.10
N GLN A 785 18.38 -6.54 8.11
CA GLN A 785 18.66 -5.38 7.27
C GLN A 785 20.04 -4.77 7.57
N LEU A 786 20.36 -4.56 8.85
CA LEU A 786 21.67 -4.02 9.27
C LEU A 786 22.82 -5.00 9.10
N SER A 787 22.54 -6.30 8.97
CA SER A 787 23.54 -7.33 8.66
C SER A 787 24.02 -7.28 7.21
N ILE A 788 23.26 -6.65 6.30
CA ILE A 788 23.67 -6.39 4.92
C ILE A 788 24.68 -5.24 4.88
N LYS A 789 24.30 -4.10 5.49
CA LYS A 789 25.11 -2.88 5.55
C LYS A 789 24.56 -1.91 6.61
N PRO A 790 25.37 -0.94 7.08
CA PRO A 790 24.86 0.20 7.85
C PRO A 790 23.85 1.03 7.03
N MET A 791 22.77 1.50 7.65
CA MET A 791 21.66 2.20 6.97
C MET A 791 21.28 3.51 7.67
N ALA A 792 20.84 4.51 6.91
CA ALA A 792 20.22 5.71 7.48
C ALA A 792 18.80 5.40 7.99
N HIS A 793 18.26 6.22 8.91
CA HIS A 793 16.90 6.02 9.46
C HIS A 793 15.84 5.84 8.36
N SER A 794 15.82 6.73 7.36
CA SER A 794 14.83 6.71 6.27
C SER A 794 14.98 5.52 5.33
N GLU A 795 16.17 4.94 5.22
CA GLU A 795 16.41 3.71 4.43
C GLU A 795 15.91 2.48 5.21
N LEU A 796 16.17 2.44 6.51
CA LEU A 796 15.70 1.36 7.38
C LEU A 796 14.16 1.34 7.44
N VAL A 797 13.51 2.48 7.68
CA VAL A 797 12.03 2.59 7.71
C VAL A 797 11.39 2.11 6.40
N LYS A 798 11.95 2.48 5.23
CA LYS A 798 11.45 2.03 3.93
C LYS A 798 11.57 0.51 3.70
N SER A 799 12.45 -0.13 4.45
CA SER A 799 12.71 -1.57 4.36
C SER A 799 11.86 -2.39 5.32
N LEU A 800 11.09 -1.74 6.19
CA LEU A 800 10.13 -2.38 7.09
C LEU A 800 8.69 -2.27 6.55
N PRO A 801 7.78 -3.19 6.91
CA PRO A 801 6.37 -3.09 6.56
C PRO A 801 5.75 -1.78 7.06
N GLU A 802 4.94 -1.13 6.21
CA GLU A 802 4.16 0.05 6.60
C GLU A 802 3.11 -0.38 7.66
N ASP A 803 3.10 0.29 8.81
CA ASP A 803 2.10 0.09 9.86
C ASP A 803 1.80 1.46 10.48
N GLU A 804 0.57 1.95 10.25
CA GLU A 804 0.15 3.32 10.55
C GLU A 804 0.28 3.69 12.05
N ASN A 805 0.40 2.68 12.93
CA ASN A 805 0.47 2.85 14.39
C ASN A 805 1.83 2.48 15.02
N LYS A 806 2.87 2.13 14.23
CA LYS A 806 4.15 1.61 14.78
C LYS A 806 5.36 2.55 14.78
N GLU A 807 5.25 3.78 14.25
CA GLU A 807 6.39 4.73 14.29
C GLU A 807 6.85 5.08 15.72
N THR A 808 5.97 4.97 16.74
CA THR A 808 6.35 5.12 18.16
C THR A 808 7.17 3.94 18.71
N GLY A 809 6.79 2.70 18.39
CA GLY A 809 7.47 1.50 18.91
C GLY A 809 8.81 1.22 18.24
N MET A 810 8.94 1.57 16.96
CA MET A 810 10.12 1.25 16.14
C MET A 810 11.41 1.89 16.67
N GLU A 811 11.39 3.14 17.12
CA GLU A 811 12.57 3.86 17.62
C GLU A 811 13.21 3.11 18.80
N SER A 812 12.39 2.66 19.76
CA SER A 812 12.85 1.87 20.91
C SER A 812 13.50 0.54 20.49
N VAL A 813 13.01 -0.08 19.41
CA VAL A 813 13.57 -1.32 18.88
C VAL A 813 14.91 -1.06 18.20
N ILE A 814 15.02 0.01 17.40
CA ILE A 814 16.27 0.42 16.76
C ILE A 814 17.34 0.66 17.83
N GLU A 815 17.01 1.41 18.89
CA GLU A 815 17.94 1.65 20.00
C GLU A 815 18.38 0.37 20.71
N ALA A 816 17.51 -0.65 20.77
CA ALA A 816 17.85 -1.93 21.36
C ALA A 816 18.87 -2.71 20.51
N VAL A 817 18.72 -2.73 19.18
CA VAL A 817 19.52 -3.60 18.27
C VAL A 817 20.66 -2.91 17.54
N ALA A 818 20.66 -1.58 17.45
CA ALA A 818 21.62 -0.81 16.67
C ALA A 818 22.25 0.34 17.47
N HIS A 819 23.47 0.74 17.11
CA HIS A 819 24.07 1.99 17.58
C HIS A 819 24.04 3.04 16.48
N PHE A 820 23.68 4.27 16.85
CA PHE A 820 23.70 5.40 15.93
C PHE A 820 25.12 5.96 15.81
N LYS A 821 25.69 5.85 14.62
CA LYS A 821 26.97 6.46 14.27
C LYS A 821 26.70 7.86 13.71
N LYS A 822 27.13 8.87 14.46
CA LYS A 822 26.99 10.27 14.07
C LYS A 822 27.63 10.51 12.70
N PRO A 823 27.00 11.33 11.86
CA PRO A 823 27.60 11.72 10.58
C PRO A 823 28.94 12.42 10.79
N GLY A 824 29.87 12.23 9.86
CA GLY A 824 31.01 13.15 9.72
C GLY A 824 30.54 14.53 9.24
N LEU A 825 31.49 15.45 8.98
CA LEU A 825 31.22 16.85 8.60
C LEU A 825 30.27 17.04 7.39
N THR A 826 30.10 16.03 6.53
CA THR A 826 29.25 16.06 5.33
C THR A 826 28.31 14.86 5.19
N GLY A 827 28.23 13.98 6.20
CA GLY A 827 27.52 12.69 6.11
C GLY A 827 26.08 12.72 6.62
N ARG A 828 25.37 11.61 6.43
CA ARG A 828 24.11 11.28 7.13
C ARG A 828 24.44 10.31 8.27
N GLY A 829 23.73 10.42 9.40
CA GLY A 829 23.92 9.47 10.50
C GLY A 829 23.43 8.08 10.11
N MET A 830 24.18 7.04 10.49
CA MET A 830 23.94 5.66 10.09
C MET A 830 23.75 4.78 11.32
N TYR A 831 22.81 3.85 11.24
CA TYR A 831 22.66 2.77 12.22
C TYR A 831 23.52 1.59 11.81
N GLU A 832 24.26 1.06 12.78
CA GLU A 832 25.10 -0.12 12.66
C GLU A 832 24.61 -1.18 13.67
N LEU A 833 24.64 -2.46 13.28
CA LEU A 833 24.19 -3.55 14.15
C LEU A 833 25.10 -3.67 15.38
N LYS A 834 24.51 -3.82 16.57
CA LYS A 834 25.27 -4.08 17.79
C LYS A 834 25.92 -5.48 17.75
N PRO A 835 27.18 -5.63 18.20
CA PRO A 835 27.87 -6.92 18.20
C PRO A 835 27.12 -8.03 18.95
N GLU A 836 26.39 -7.69 20.02
CA GLU A 836 25.65 -8.67 20.83
C GLU A 836 24.48 -9.29 20.06
N CYS A 837 23.93 -8.56 19.08
CA CYS A 837 22.82 -9.00 18.23
C CYS A 837 23.28 -9.81 17.01
N ALA A 838 24.57 -9.80 16.67
CA ALA A 838 25.10 -10.54 15.51
C ALA A 838 24.92 -12.06 15.61
N LYS A 839 24.77 -12.60 16.83
CA LYS A 839 24.49 -14.02 17.08
C LYS A 839 23.08 -14.47 16.63
N GLU A 840 22.18 -13.53 16.38
CA GLU A 840 20.81 -13.77 15.94
C GLU A 840 20.67 -13.77 14.41
N PHE A 841 21.76 -13.48 13.69
CA PHE A 841 21.80 -13.49 12.23
C PHE A 841 21.45 -14.87 11.67
N ASN A 842 20.49 -14.89 10.75
CA ASN A 842 20.12 -16.04 9.94
C ASN A 842 20.55 -15.80 8.48
N LEU A 843 21.42 -16.68 7.96
CA LEU A 843 21.82 -16.67 6.55
C LEU A 843 20.62 -16.87 5.60
N TYR A 844 19.63 -17.64 6.03
CA TYR A 844 18.45 -17.99 5.24
C TYR A 844 17.22 -17.21 5.71
N PHE A 845 17.42 -15.97 6.13
CA PHE A 845 16.32 -15.08 6.45
C PHE A 845 15.42 -14.88 5.23
N TYR A 846 14.16 -15.29 5.36
CA TYR A 846 13.23 -15.47 4.25
C TYR A 846 12.88 -14.19 3.47
N HIS A 847 13.10 -13.01 4.07
CA HIS A 847 12.89 -11.72 3.42
C HIS A 847 14.09 -11.20 2.62
N PHE A 848 15.23 -11.88 2.63
CA PHE A 848 16.33 -11.54 1.73
C PHE A 848 15.99 -11.91 0.28
N SER A 849 16.21 -10.97 -0.63
CA SER A 849 16.46 -11.34 -2.02
C SER A 849 17.77 -12.12 -2.13
N ARG A 850 17.94 -12.90 -3.21
CA ARG A 850 19.19 -13.64 -3.47
C ARG A 850 20.43 -12.75 -3.45
N ALA A 851 20.30 -11.51 -3.94
CA ALA A 851 21.40 -10.54 -3.93
C ALA A 851 21.70 -10.02 -2.51
N GLU A 852 20.68 -9.79 -1.69
CA GLU A 852 20.86 -9.38 -0.29
C GLU A 852 21.44 -10.51 0.56
N GLN A 853 20.97 -11.74 0.36
CA GLN A 853 21.51 -12.92 1.03
C GLN A 853 23.01 -13.07 0.78
N SER A 854 23.42 -12.99 -0.49
CA SER A 854 24.83 -13.09 -0.88
C SER A 854 25.68 -11.96 -0.27
N LYS A 855 25.17 -10.72 -0.29
CA LYS A 855 25.84 -9.57 0.34
C LYS A 855 25.97 -9.73 1.85
N ALA A 856 24.91 -10.17 2.52
CA ALA A 856 24.91 -10.41 3.96
C ALA A 856 25.88 -11.54 4.33
N GLU A 857 25.90 -12.64 3.58
CA GLU A 857 26.85 -13.73 3.77
C GLU A 857 28.29 -13.27 3.66
N GLU A 858 28.62 -12.50 2.62
CA GLU A 858 29.96 -11.96 2.40
C GLU A 858 30.35 -10.99 3.55
N ALA A 859 29.46 -10.08 3.93
CA ALA A 859 29.67 -9.13 5.00
C ALA A 859 29.95 -9.83 6.34
N GLN A 860 29.14 -10.83 6.71
CA GLN A 860 29.30 -11.57 7.96
C GLN A 860 30.57 -12.42 7.97
N ARG A 861 30.91 -13.11 6.87
CA ARG A 861 32.18 -13.85 6.78
C ARG A 861 33.39 -12.92 6.86
N LYS A 862 33.32 -11.75 6.23
CA LYS A 862 34.38 -10.73 6.29
C LYS A 862 34.59 -10.23 7.72
N LEU A 863 33.52 -9.96 8.45
CA LEU A 863 33.56 -9.54 9.85
C LEU A 863 34.21 -10.62 10.74
N LYS A 864 33.80 -11.89 10.58
CA LYS A 864 34.40 -13.01 11.34
C LYS A 864 35.89 -13.20 11.04
N ARG A 865 36.31 -13.06 9.78
CA ARG A 865 37.74 -13.09 9.40
C ARG A 865 38.53 -11.96 10.06
N GLN A 866 37.96 -10.75 10.13
CA GLN A 866 38.59 -9.61 10.81
C GLN A 866 38.74 -9.87 12.32
N ASN A 867 37.74 -10.51 12.94
CA ASN A 867 37.76 -10.89 14.35
C ASN A 867 38.59 -12.16 14.65
N LYS A 868 39.16 -12.80 13.63
CA LYS A 868 39.89 -14.09 13.72
C LYS A 868 39.04 -15.24 14.28
N GLU A 869 37.76 -15.23 13.95
CA GLU A 869 36.79 -16.27 14.31
C GLU A 869 36.62 -17.30 13.18
N ASP A 870 36.08 -18.47 13.51
CA ASP A 870 35.67 -19.49 12.54
C ASP A 870 34.58 -18.92 11.61
N THR A 871 34.72 -19.12 10.29
CA THR A 871 33.86 -18.45 9.29
C THR A 871 32.50 -19.13 9.10
N ALA A 872 32.19 -20.18 9.88
CA ALA A 872 30.89 -20.81 9.90
C ALA A 872 29.77 -19.82 10.23
N LEU A 873 28.66 -19.93 9.50
CA LEU A 873 27.42 -19.21 9.75
C LEU A 873 26.33 -20.22 10.17
N PRO A 874 26.35 -20.71 11.43
CA PRO A 874 25.37 -21.68 11.89
C PRO A 874 23.97 -21.06 11.97
N PRO A 875 22.90 -21.87 11.95
CA PRO A 875 21.55 -21.39 12.26
C PRO A 875 21.52 -20.71 13.64
N PRO A 876 20.72 -19.65 13.83
CA PRO A 876 20.52 -19.06 15.15
C PRO A 876 19.63 -19.97 16.01
N VAL A 877 19.73 -19.80 17.33
CA VAL A 877 18.84 -20.49 18.28
C VAL A 877 17.41 -20.01 18.05
N LEU A 878 16.50 -20.95 17.77
CA LEU A 878 15.12 -20.64 17.43
C LEU A 878 14.24 -20.61 18.70
N PRO A 879 13.20 -19.74 18.73
CA PRO A 879 12.20 -19.80 19.79
C PRO A 879 11.35 -21.09 19.64
N PRO A 880 10.71 -21.56 20.72
CA PRO A 880 9.76 -22.66 20.64
C PRO A 880 8.55 -22.32 19.76
N PHE A 881 7.99 -23.32 19.09
CA PHE A 881 6.69 -23.18 18.43
C PHE A 881 5.55 -23.00 19.45
N CYS A 882 4.48 -22.33 19.04
CA CYS A 882 3.20 -22.39 19.74
C CYS A 882 2.59 -23.80 19.63
N PRO A 883 1.68 -24.20 20.54
CA PRO A 883 1.18 -25.57 20.62
C PRO A 883 0.63 -26.14 19.31
N LEU A 884 -0.14 -25.35 18.54
CA LEU A 884 -0.71 -25.80 17.26
C LEU A 884 0.34 -26.05 16.16
N PHE A 885 1.55 -25.51 16.31
CA PHE A 885 2.67 -25.67 15.37
C PHE A 885 3.78 -26.59 15.90
N ALA A 886 3.68 -27.08 17.13
CA ALA A 886 4.77 -27.77 17.82
C ALA A 886 5.22 -29.06 17.11
N SER A 887 4.30 -29.77 16.45
CA SER A 887 4.60 -31.01 15.71
C SER A 887 5.47 -30.77 14.46
N LEU A 888 5.53 -29.54 13.94
CA LEU A 888 6.25 -29.20 12.70
C LEU A 888 7.72 -29.61 12.75
N VAL A 889 8.38 -29.47 13.90
CA VAL A 889 9.80 -29.81 14.09
C VAL A 889 10.13 -31.22 13.64
N ASN A 890 9.17 -32.15 13.73
CA ASN A 890 9.35 -33.56 13.34
C ASN A 890 9.70 -33.74 11.87
N ILE A 891 9.43 -32.75 11.00
CA ILE A 891 9.84 -32.78 9.60
C ILE A 891 11.35 -33.02 9.45
N LEU A 892 12.17 -32.43 10.33
CA LEU A 892 13.64 -32.53 10.30
C LEU A 892 14.15 -33.95 10.54
N GLN A 893 13.38 -34.78 11.24
CA GLN A 893 13.76 -36.15 11.62
C GLN A 893 12.88 -37.22 10.96
N SER A 894 12.07 -36.84 9.97
CA SER A 894 11.24 -37.77 9.18
C SER A 894 12.09 -38.60 8.21
N ASP A 895 11.59 -39.77 7.80
CA ASP A 895 12.36 -40.72 6.98
C ASP A 895 12.64 -40.14 5.59
N VAL A 896 11.65 -39.46 4.99
CA VAL A 896 11.79 -38.78 3.70
C VAL A 896 12.80 -37.64 3.80
N MET A 897 12.82 -36.87 4.90
CA MET A 897 13.81 -35.82 5.09
C MET A 897 15.24 -36.38 5.20
N LEU A 898 15.41 -37.45 5.97
CA LEU A 898 16.70 -38.14 6.09
C LEU A 898 17.16 -38.71 4.76
N LEU A 899 16.25 -39.23 3.93
CA LEU A 899 16.55 -39.66 2.57
C LEU A 899 17.04 -38.48 1.71
N ILE A 900 16.35 -37.33 1.73
CA ILE A 900 16.75 -36.13 0.97
C ILE A 900 18.15 -35.68 1.38
N MET A 901 18.40 -35.49 2.69
CA MET A 901 19.71 -35.08 3.22
C MET A 901 20.80 -36.07 2.83
N ARG A 902 20.54 -37.38 2.99
CA ARG A 902 21.51 -38.44 2.66
C ARG A 902 21.84 -38.44 1.18
N THR A 903 20.84 -38.30 0.31
CA THR A 903 21.02 -38.33 -1.14
C THR A 903 21.90 -37.18 -1.62
N VAL A 904 21.65 -35.95 -1.14
CA VAL A 904 22.47 -34.78 -1.50
C VAL A 904 23.91 -34.94 -0.99
N LEU A 905 24.11 -35.38 0.26
CA LEU A 905 25.44 -35.64 0.81
C LEU A 905 26.19 -36.72 0.03
N GLN A 906 25.49 -37.78 -0.38
CA GLN A 906 26.07 -38.85 -1.20
C GLN A 906 26.56 -38.31 -2.55
N TRP A 907 25.78 -37.49 -3.25
CA TRP A 907 26.21 -36.85 -4.51
C TRP A 907 27.46 -35.98 -4.31
N THR A 908 27.55 -35.29 -3.18
CA THR A 908 28.73 -34.49 -2.82
C THR A 908 29.97 -35.36 -2.55
N VAL A 909 29.82 -36.48 -1.83
CA VAL A 909 30.92 -37.43 -1.52
C VAL A 909 31.44 -38.12 -2.79
N GLU A 910 30.53 -38.52 -3.69
CA GLU A 910 30.88 -39.18 -4.95
C GLU A 910 31.57 -38.22 -5.96
N HIS A 911 31.57 -36.91 -5.70
CA HIS A 911 32.11 -35.86 -6.58
C HIS A 911 31.55 -35.94 -8.02
N ASN A 912 30.28 -36.34 -8.17
CA ASN A 912 29.59 -36.35 -9.45
C ASN A 912 29.15 -34.92 -9.82
N GLY A 913 30.08 -34.11 -10.34
CA GLY A 913 29.95 -32.66 -10.54
C GLY A 913 28.83 -32.16 -11.47
N HIS A 914 27.96 -33.03 -11.96
CA HIS A 914 26.78 -32.67 -12.74
C HIS A 914 25.47 -32.73 -11.93
N VAL A 915 25.40 -33.45 -10.79
CA VAL A 915 24.13 -33.81 -10.12
C VAL A 915 23.89 -33.03 -8.81
N TRP A 916 24.80 -32.15 -8.40
CA TRP A 916 24.67 -31.36 -7.17
C TRP A 916 25.30 -29.96 -7.32
N SER A 917 24.97 -29.03 -6.41
CA SER A 917 25.56 -27.70 -6.32
C SER A 917 26.02 -27.39 -4.88
N GLU A 918 27.01 -26.48 -4.72
CA GLU A 918 27.48 -26.02 -3.40
C GLU A 918 26.34 -25.44 -2.55
N SER A 919 25.40 -24.74 -3.19
CA SER A 919 24.20 -24.18 -2.57
C SER A 919 23.29 -25.28 -1.98
N MET A 920 23.12 -26.43 -2.67
CA MET A 920 22.39 -27.59 -2.12
C MET A 920 23.06 -28.13 -0.86
N LEU A 921 24.39 -28.31 -0.90
CA LEU A 921 25.16 -28.78 0.25
C LEU A 921 25.03 -27.81 1.42
N GLN A 922 25.18 -26.50 1.19
CA GLN A 922 25.08 -25.48 2.23
C GLN A 922 23.73 -25.50 2.94
N ARG A 923 22.63 -25.65 2.18
CA ARG A 923 21.27 -25.76 2.73
C ARG A 923 21.08 -27.04 3.54
N VAL A 924 21.59 -28.18 3.08
CA VAL A 924 21.55 -29.46 3.83
C VAL A 924 22.35 -29.36 5.13
N LEU A 925 23.55 -28.77 5.10
CA LEU A 925 24.36 -28.54 6.31
C LEU A 925 23.62 -27.62 7.29
N HIS A 926 22.93 -26.59 6.80
CA HIS A 926 22.14 -25.70 7.63
C HIS A 926 20.95 -26.43 8.29
N LEU A 927 20.20 -27.24 7.54
CA LEU A 927 19.09 -28.06 8.05
C LEU A 927 19.54 -29.07 9.12
N ILE A 928 20.68 -29.73 8.90
CA ILE A 928 21.32 -30.60 9.91
C ILE A 928 21.67 -29.78 11.15
N GLY A 929 22.20 -28.57 10.97
CA GLY A 929 22.49 -27.65 12.06
C GLY A 929 21.23 -27.27 12.87
N MET A 930 20.12 -26.98 12.20
CA MET A 930 18.85 -26.67 12.85
C MET A 930 18.34 -27.86 13.67
N ALA A 931 18.38 -29.07 13.09
CA ALA A 931 17.94 -30.29 13.77
C ALA A 931 18.78 -30.61 15.01
N LEU A 932 20.10 -30.40 14.95
CA LEU A 932 20.98 -30.56 16.12
C LEU A 932 20.68 -29.52 17.19
N GLN A 933 20.44 -28.26 16.82
CA GLN A 933 20.06 -27.23 17.80
C GLN A 933 18.72 -27.53 18.47
N GLU A 934 17.73 -27.99 17.71
CA GLU A 934 16.41 -28.38 18.25
C GLU A 934 16.57 -29.51 19.28
N GLU A 935 17.31 -30.57 18.94
CA GLU A 935 17.56 -31.68 19.86
C GLU A 935 18.31 -31.21 21.12
N LYS A 936 19.29 -30.33 20.94
CA LYS A 936 20.02 -29.75 22.06
C LYS A 936 19.10 -28.98 23.00
N GLN A 937 18.23 -28.12 22.48
CA GLN A 937 17.26 -27.36 23.27
C GLN A 937 16.27 -28.30 23.99
N HIS A 938 15.79 -29.36 23.32
CA HIS A 938 14.91 -30.35 23.94
C HIS A 938 15.59 -31.06 25.13
N LEU A 939 16.89 -31.37 25.03
CA LEU A 939 17.64 -32.02 26.10
C LEU A 939 18.00 -31.07 27.25
N GLU A 940 18.25 -29.79 26.95
CA GLU A 940 18.56 -28.76 27.98
C GLU A 940 17.30 -28.33 28.77
N ASN A 941 16.11 -28.44 28.17
CA ASN A 941 14.84 -28.01 28.75
C ASN A 941 13.98 -29.15 29.36
N VAL A 942 14.55 -30.36 29.55
CA VAL A 942 13.79 -31.49 30.12
C VAL A 942 13.40 -31.21 31.56
N MET A 943 12.10 -31.08 31.83
CA MET A 943 11.53 -31.28 33.18
C MET A 943 11.38 -32.79 33.42
N GLU A 944 11.60 -33.26 34.65
CA GLU A 944 11.77 -34.68 35.05
C GLU A 944 10.67 -35.69 34.59
N GLU A 945 9.56 -35.23 33.98
CA GLU A 945 8.44 -36.06 33.53
C GLU A 945 8.22 -36.15 32.00
N HIS A 946 9.01 -35.47 31.15
CA HIS A 946 8.79 -35.49 29.67
C HIS A 946 9.74 -36.44 28.93
N VAL A 947 9.18 -37.37 28.14
CA VAL A 947 9.93 -38.24 27.22
C VAL A 947 10.48 -37.42 26.04
N VAL A 948 11.79 -37.42 25.84
CA VAL A 948 12.44 -36.76 24.70
C VAL A 948 12.14 -37.54 23.41
N THR A 949 11.15 -37.09 22.64
CA THR A 949 10.70 -37.72 21.38
C THR A 949 11.53 -37.31 20.16
N PHE A 950 12.31 -36.23 20.25
CA PHE A 950 13.17 -35.75 19.17
C PHE A 950 14.59 -36.35 19.30
N THR A 951 14.95 -37.27 18.40
CA THR A 951 16.17 -38.10 18.50
C THR A 951 16.96 -38.10 17.19
N PHE A 952 17.24 -36.91 16.66
CA PHE A 952 17.89 -36.74 15.37
C PHE A 952 19.31 -37.32 15.33
N THR A 953 20.13 -37.10 16.37
CA THR A 953 21.49 -37.64 16.49
C THR A 953 21.52 -39.16 16.38
N GLN A 954 20.56 -39.85 16.98
CA GLN A 954 20.45 -41.32 16.89
C GLN A 954 20.09 -41.76 15.46
N LYS A 955 19.19 -41.03 14.78
CA LYS A 955 18.75 -41.36 13.42
C LYS A 955 19.85 -41.13 12.38
N ILE A 956 20.60 -40.03 12.45
CA ILE A 956 21.69 -39.75 11.51
C ILE A 956 22.94 -40.64 11.69
N SER A 957 23.05 -41.32 12.84
CA SER A 957 24.12 -42.29 13.12
C SER A 957 23.87 -43.67 12.51
N LYS A 958 22.62 -43.99 12.16
CA LYS A 958 22.26 -45.29 11.59
C LYS A 958 22.64 -45.34 10.09
N PRO A 959 23.23 -46.45 9.61
CA PRO A 959 23.43 -46.67 8.17
C PRO A 959 22.08 -46.84 7.46
N GLY A 960 22.07 -46.68 6.13
CA GLY A 960 20.86 -46.91 5.34
C GLY A 960 20.42 -48.37 5.36
N GLU A 961 19.11 -48.62 5.28
CA GLU A 961 18.55 -49.97 5.25
C GLU A 961 18.86 -50.69 3.91
N ALA A 962 18.89 -52.03 3.93
CA ALA A 962 19.17 -52.87 2.76
C ALA A 962 18.14 -52.62 1.63
N PRO A 963 18.54 -52.60 0.34
CA PRO A 963 19.71 -53.30 -0.24
C PRO A 963 20.98 -52.45 -0.41
N ASN A 964 20.95 -51.15 -0.14
CA ASN A 964 21.98 -50.22 -0.63
C ASN A 964 23.11 -49.88 0.35
N ASN A 965 23.15 -50.44 1.57
CA ASN A 965 24.22 -50.27 2.58
C ASN A 965 24.94 -48.91 2.54
N SER A 966 24.18 -47.82 2.43
CA SER A 966 24.75 -46.47 2.28
C SER A 966 25.34 -46.01 3.62
N PRO A 967 26.48 -45.31 3.62
CA PRO A 967 27.05 -44.75 4.84
C PRO A 967 26.04 -43.86 5.57
N SER A 968 26.15 -43.80 6.90
CA SER A 968 25.31 -42.92 7.71
C SER A 968 25.59 -41.45 7.38
N ILE A 969 24.63 -40.56 7.66
CA ILE A 969 24.82 -39.12 7.46
C ILE A 969 26.04 -38.61 8.23
N LEU A 970 26.25 -39.12 9.44
CA LEU A 970 27.43 -38.82 10.25
C LEU A 970 28.74 -39.21 9.54
N ALA A 971 28.83 -40.44 9.03
CA ALA A 971 30.03 -40.92 8.33
C ALA A 971 30.34 -40.11 7.07
N MET A 972 29.30 -39.66 6.34
CA MET A 972 29.48 -38.78 5.19
C MET A 972 29.99 -37.40 5.60
N LEU A 973 29.47 -36.81 6.68
CA LEU A 973 29.98 -35.53 7.20
C LEU A 973 31.45 -35.61 7.63
N GLU A 974 31.85 -36.70 8.29
CA GLU A 974 33.25 -36.95 8.66
C GLU A 974 34.15 -37.10 7.43
N THR A 975 33.65 -37.72 6.36
CA THR A 975 34.36 -37.82 5.08
C THR A 975 34.52 -36.44 4.43
N LEU A 976 33.44 -35.66 4.35
CA LEU A 976 33.43 -34.35 3.72
C LEU A 976 34.26 -33.30 4.49
N GLN A 977 34.44 -33.46 5.80
CA GLN A 977 35.29 -32.56 6.60
C GLN A 977 36.72 -32.45 6.07
N ASN A 978 37.22 -33.55 5.48
CA ASN A 978 38.59 -33.66 4.99
C ASN A 978 38.69 -33.49 3.45
N ALA A 979 37.58 -33.13 2.79
CA ALA A 979 37.53 -32.98 1.34
C ALA A 979 38.16 -31.64 0.89
N PRO A 980 39.23 -31.65 0.06
CA PRO A 980 39.96 -30.44 -0.31
C PRO A 980 39.17 -29.48 -1.22
N TYR A 981 38.15 -29.98 -1.92
CA TYR A 981 37.29 -29.16 -2.79
C TYR A 981 36.16 -28.43 -2.02
N LEU A 982 36.04 -28.64 -0.71
CA LEU A 982 34.99 -28.04 0.14
C LEU A 982 35.55 -27.13 1.25
N GLU A 983 36.71 -26.49 1.03
CA GLU A 983 37.34 -25.63 2.03
C GLU A 983 36.41 -24.51 2.53
N VAL A 984 35.49 -24.00 1.70
CA VAL A 984 34.49 -22.98 2.09
C VAL A 984 33.49 -23.49 3.14
N HIS A 985 33.19 -24.80 3.16
CA HIS A 985 32.20 -25.41 4.06
C HIS A 985 32.80 -26.16 5.26
N LYS A 986 34.12 -26.33 5.29
CA LYS A 986 34.87 -27.08 6.32
C LYS A 986 34.58 -26.60 7.75
N ASP A 987 34.52 -25.29 7.92
CA ASP A 987 34.20 -24.61 9.17
C ASP A 987 32.78 -24.95 9.67
N MET A 988 31.80 -24.95 8.75
CA MET A 988 30.42 -25.35 9.05
C MET A 988 30.31 -26.84 9.42
N ILE A 989 30.97 -27.73 8.66
CA ILE A 989 30.99 -29.17 8.94
C ILE A 989 31.64 -29.44 10.31
N ARG A 990 32.75 -28.74 10.62
CA ARG A 990 33.40 -28.82 11.95
C ARG A 990 32.45 -28.39 13.06
N TRP A 991 31.70 -27.30 12.87
CA TRP A 991 30.71 -26.84 13.85
C TRP A 991 29.59 -27.88 14.05
N ILE A 992 29.08 -28.51 12.98
CA ILE A 992 28.07 -29.57 13.05
C ILE A 992 28.58 -30.76 13.86
N LEU A 993 29.77 -31.29 13.53
CA LEU A 993 30.37 -32.43 14.23
C LEU A 993 30.66 -32.12 15.71
N LYS A 994 31.08 -30.89 16.02
CA LYS A 994 31.27 -30.44 17.41
C LYS A 994 29.94 -30.41 18.17
N THR A 995 28.88 -29.90 17.55
CA THR A 995 27.54 -29.81 18.15
C THR A 995 26.94 -31.19 18.37
N PHE A 996 27.07 -32.09 17.40
CA PHE A 996 26.68 -33.49 17.52
C PHE A 996 27.33 -34.16 18.74
N ASN A 997 28.66 -34.01 18.89
CA ASN A 997 29.39 -34.59 20.01
C ASN A 997 29.00 -33.97 21.36
N ALA A 998 28.62 -32.69 21.40
CA ALA A 998 28.10 -32.05 22.60
C ALA A 998 26.76 -32.66 23.04
N ILE A 999 25.83 -32.86 22.09
CA ILE A 999 24.53 -33.49 22.35
C ILE A 999 24.68 -34.94 22.83
N LYS A 1000 25.57 -35.69 22.19
CA LYS A 1000 25.90 -37.07 22.60
C LYS A 1000 26.36 -37.11 24.07
N LYS A 1001 27.24 -36.20 24.48
CA LYS A 1001 27.70 -36.09 25.88
C LYS A 1001 26.58 -35.73 26.84
N ILE A 1002 25.68 -34.81 26.46
CA ILE A 1002 24.51 -34.44 27.28
C ILE A 1002 23.66 -35.69 27.55
N ARG A 1003 23.31 -36.46 26.52
CA ARG A 1003 22.53 -37.71 26.68
C ARG A 1003 23.24 -38.75 27.55
N GLU A 1004 24.54 -38.93 27.38
CA GLU A 1004 25.35 -39.84 28.19
C GLU A 1004 25.37 -39.42 29.67
N SER A 1005 25.47 -38.11 29.95
CA SER A 1005 25.46 -37.56 31.32
C SER A 1005 24.10 -37.61 32.03
N SER A 1006 22.99 -37.54 31.28
CA SER A 1006 21.63 -37.64 31.84
C SER A 1006 21.23 -39.08 32.19
N SER A 1007 22.02 -40.09 31.79
CA SER A 1007 21.70 -41.51 31.94
C SER A 1007 22.40 -42.23 33.10
N THR A 1008 23.15 -41.52 33.97
CA THR A 1008 23.87 -42.12 35.11
C THR A 1008 23.24 -41.77 36.47
N SER A 1009 22.61 -42.75 37.11
CA SER A 1009 22.36 -42.77 38.56
C SER A 1009 23.62 -43.23 39.33
N PRO A 1010 23.79 -42.88 40.62
CA PRO A 1010 25.08 -42.96 41.30
C PRO A 1010 25.37 -44.38 41.81
N VAL A 1011 26.56 -44.90 41.51
CA VAL A 1011 27.15 -46.00 42.27
C VAL A 1011 28.59 -45.61 42.65
N ALA A 1012 28.87 -45.84 43.93
CA ALA A 1012 30.05 -45.44 44.67
C ALA A 1012 31.36 -46.11 44.21
N GLU A 1013 32.43 -45.33 44.36
CA GLU A 1013 33.81 -45.64 44.74
C GLU A 1013 34.48 -46.95 44.29
N THR A 1014 35.68 -46.80 43.71
CA THR A 1014 36.88 -47.34 44.39
C THR A 1014 38.13 -46.55 44.03
N GLU A 1015 38.84 -46.14 45.07
CA GLU A 1015 40.12 -45.43 45.06
C GLU A 1015 41.27 -46.29 44.52
N GLY A 1016 42.28 -45.60 43.96
CA GLY A 1016 43.58 -46.15 43.59
C GLY A 1016 44.61 -45.03 43.44
N THR A 1017 45.19 -44.63 44.56
CA THR A 1017 46.16 -43.55 44.79
C THR A 1017 47.52 -43.79 44.14
N ILE A 1018 48.13 -42.76 43.50
CA ILE A 1018 49.59 -42.48 43.56
C ILE A 1018 49.82 -40.96 43.50
N MET A 1019 50.53 -40.44 44.52
CA MET A 1019 51.09 -39.09 44.67
C MET A 1019 52.30 -38.85 43.74
N GLU A 1020 52.49 -37.63 43.22
CA GLU A 1020 53.60 -36.75 43.66
C GLU A 1020 53.61 -35.36 42.98
N GLU A 1021 53.59 -34.37 43.87
CA GLU A 1021 54.35 -33.11 43.98
C GLU A 1021 54.43 -31.99 42.92
N SER A 1022 54.48 -30.82 43.54
CA SER A 1022 54.44 -29.43 43.09
C SER A 1022 55.73 -28.93 42.44
N SER A 1023 55.61 -28.23 41.30
CA SER A 1023 56.62 -27.24 40.89
C SER A 1023 56.15 -26.23 39.82
N ARG A 1024 54.91 -25.72 39.89
CA ARG A 1024 54.39 -24.76 38.88
C ARG A 1024 53.90 -23.45 39.47
N ASP A 1025 54.79 -22.69 40.09
CA ASP A 1025 54.49 -21.28 40.42
C ASP A 1025 55.64 -20.28 40.24
N LYS A 1026 56.77 -20.67 39.65
CA LYS A 1026 57.87 -19.73 39.33
C LYS A 1026 57.95 -19.27 37.86
N ASP A 1027 57.38 -20.02 36.91
CA ASP A 1027 57.47 -19.69 35.47
C ASP A 1027 56.44 -18.66 34.98
N LYS A 1028 55.36 -18.42 35.74
CA LYS A 1028 54.29 -17.49 35.35
C LYS A 1028 54.66 -16.03 35.60
N ALA A 1029 55.55 -15.76 36.56
CA ALA A 1029 56.01 -14.40 36.88
C ALA A 1029 57.03 -13.86 35.88
N GLU A 1030 57.89 -14.71 35.31
CA GLU A 1030 58.95 -14.27 34.40
C GLU A 1030 58.45 -13.99 32.97
N ARG A 1031 57.45 -14.75 32.49
CA ARG A 1031 56.79 -14.48 31.19
C ARG A 1031 56.00 -13.17 31.18
N LYS A 1032 55.42 -12.77 32.32
CA LYS A 1032 54.66 -11.52 32.44
C LYS A 1032 55.56 -10.28 32.37
N ARG A 1033 56.79 -10.37 32.89
CA ARG A 1033 57.77 -9.26 32.86
C ARG A 1033 58.38 -9.03 31.47
N LYS A 1034 58.58 -10.08 30.67
CA LYS A 1034 59.08 -9.99 29.29
C LYS A 1034 58.03 -9.46 28.29
N ALA A 1035 56.74 -9.75 28.52
CA ALA A 1035 55.65 -9.24 27.69
C ALA A 1035 55.42 -7.72 27.87
N GLU A 1036 55.57 -7.20 29.09
CA GLU A 1036 55.38 -5.79 29.40
C GLU A 1036 56.46 -4.89 28.76
N ILE A 1037 57.72 -5.34 28.78
CA ILE A 1037 58.84 -4.62 28.16
C ILE A 1037 58.71 -4.60 26.62
N ALA A 1038 58.16 -5.65 26.02
CA ALA A 1038 57.89 -5.70 24.58
C ALA A 1038 56.71 -4.80 24.15
N ARG A 1039 55.70 -4.65 25.01
CA ARG A 1039 54.57 -3.72 24.81
C ARG A 1039 55.04 -2.27 24.82
N LEU A 1040 55.82 -1.88 25.83
CA LEU A 1040 56.38 -0.53 25.96
C LEU A 1040 57.32 -0.16 24.79
N ARG A 1041 58.05 -1.14 24.23
CA ARG A 1041 58.89 -0.92 23.04
C ARG A 1041 58.08 -0.74 21.75
N ARG A 1042 56.92 -1.42 21.61
CA ARG A 1042 55.98 -1.23 20.49
C ARG A 1042 55.20 0.08 20.59
N GLU A 1043 54.78 0.49 21.78
CA GLU A 1043 54.15 1.80 22.00
C GLU A 1043 55.09 2.96 21.66
N LYS A 1044 56.37 2.86 22.05
CA LYS A 1044 57.36 3.90 21.75
C LYS A 1044 57.67 4.03 20.24
N ILE A 1045 57.64 2.92 19.50
CA ILE A 1045 57.83 2.91 18.04
C ILE A 1045 56.58 3.42 17.32
N MET A 1046 55.37 3.05 17.77
CA MET A 1046 54.12 3.59 17.21
C MET A 1046 53.93 5.07 17.52
N ALA A 1047 54.34 5.54 18.69
CA ALA A 1047 54.35 6.97 19.01
C ALA A 1047 55.31 7.74 18.10
N GLN A 1048 56.52 7.22 17.84
CA GLN A 1048 57.46 7.81 16.87
C GLN A 1048 56.93 7.83 15.44
N MET A 1049 56.24 6.77 14.99
CA MET A 1049 55.61 6.73 13.67
C MET A 1049 54.43 7.71 13.56
N SER A 1050 53.63 7.85 14.63
CA SER A 1050 52.52 8.81 14.67
C SER A 1050 53.00 10.26 14.70
N GLU A 1051 54.13 10.54 15.34
CA GLU A 1051 54.73 11.88 15.39
C GLU A 1051 55.38 12.26 14.05
N MET A 1052 56.03 11.29 13.37
CA MET A 1052 56.50 11.44 11.99
C MET A 1052 55.35 11.65 10.99
N GLN A 1053 54.24 10.92 11.12
CA GLN A 1053 53.05 11.12 10.27
C GLN A 1053 52.42 12.49 10.49
N ARG A 1054 52.40 12.99 11.73
CA ARG A 1054 51.84 14.32 12.02
C ARG A 1054 52.72 15.44 11.44
N HIS A 1055 54.05 15.29 11.50
CA HIS A 1055 54.98 16.22 10.86
C HIS A 1055 54.85 16.19 9.32
N PHE A 1056 54.64 15.01 8.73
CA PHE A 1056 54.40 14.86 7.29
C PHE A 1056 53.08 15.52 6.84
N ILE A 1057 52.01 15.44 7.63
CA ILE A 1057 50.71 16.06 7.32
C ILE A 1057 50.78 17.59 7.49
N ASP A 1058 51.48 18.10 8.50
CA ASP A 1058 51.65 19.55 8.70
C ASP A 1058 52.56 20.18 7.63
N GLU A 1059 53.60 19.49 7.15
CA GLU A 1059 54.47 19.96 6.06
C GLU A 1059 53.80 19.93 4.67
N ASN A 1060 52.75 19.10 4.48
CA ASN A 1060 52.03 18.95 3.20
C ASN A 1060 50.58 19.45 3.28
N LYS A 1061 50.30 20.40 4.17
CA LYS A 1061 48.94 20.88 4.48
C LYS A 1061 48.19 21.42 3.26
N GLU A 1062 48.89 22.03 2.30
CA GLU A 1062 48.29 22.56 1.06
C GLU A 1062 47.91 21.45 0.06
N LEU A 1063 48.58 20.30 0.07
CA LEU A 1063 48.27 19.15 -0.80
C LEU A 1063 46.97 18.44 -0.36
N PHE A 1064 46.69 18.38 0.94
CA PHE A 1064 45.46 17.77 1.46
C PHE A 1064 44.24 18.69 1.32
N GLN A 1065 44.43 20.01 1.22
CA GLN A 1065 43.35 20.96 1.04
C GLN A 1065 42.79 20.96 -0.39
N GLN A 1066 43.58 20.54 -1.38
CA GLN A 1066 43.12 20.34 -2.77
C GLN A 1066 42.41 18.99 -3.00
N THR A 1067 42.54 18.02 -2.09
CA THR A 1067 41.88 16.71 -2.26
C THR A 1067 40.42 16.71 -1.78
N LEU A 1068 40.03 17.67 -0.93
CA LEU A 1068 38.68 17.73 -0.34
C LEU A 1068 37.64 18.44 -1.22
N GLU A 1069 38.03 19.07 -2.33
CA GLU A 1069 37.10 19.72 -3.27
C GLU A 1069 36.65 18.84 -4.44
N LEU A 1070 37.12 17.58 -4.55
CA LEU A 1070 36.76 16.68 -5.67
C LEU A 1070 35.77 15.55 -5.37
N ASP A 1071 35.31 15.37 -4.11
CA ASP A 1071 34.42 14.25 -3.76
C ASP A 1071 32.91 14.54 -3.87
N ALA A 1072 32.53 15.69 -4.45
CA ALA A 1072 31.14 16.09 -4.66
C ALA A 1072 30.67 15.92 -6.12
N SER A 1073 31.09 14.86 -6.81
CA SER A 1073 30.39 14.37 -8.00
C SER A 1073 31.02 13.07 -8.47
N ILE A 1074 30.28 11.95 -8.41
CA ILE A 1074 30.23 10.86 -9.41
C ILE A 1074 29.20 9.85 -8.89
N SER A 1075 28.01 9.91 -9.48
CA SER A 1075 27.15 8.75 -9.71
C SER A 1075 27.18 8.48 -11.21
N ALA A 1076 27.21 7.20 -11.55
CA ALA A 1076 26.98 6.59 -12.86
C ALA A 1076 28.15 6.46 -13.85
N VAL A 1077 28.06 5.31 -14.53
CA VAL A 1077 28.73 4.82 -15.75
C VAL A 1077 30.07 4.10 -15.54
N LEU A 1078 30.00 2.77 -15.68
CA LEU A 1078 31.14 1.88 -15.93
C LEU A 1078 31.79 2.29 -17.25
N ASP A 1079 32.94 2.96 -17.17
CA ASP A 1079 33.75 3.32 -18.33
C ASP A 1079 34.99 2.43 -18.36
N ASN A 1080 35.01 1.47 -19.30
CA ASN A 1080 36.21 0.70 -19.63
C ASN A 1080 37.14 1.59 -20.46
N SER A 1081 37.91 2.46 -19.81
CA SER A 1081 39.06 3.13 -20.42
C SER A 1081 40.36 2.52 -19.88
N PRO A 1082 41.37 2.24 -20.74
CA PRO A 1082 42.64 1.70 -20.28
C PRO A 1082 43.39 2.75 -19.45
N VAL A 1083 43.99 2.30 -18.36
CA VAL A 1083 44.85 3.09 -17.47
C VAL A 1083 45.99 3.71 -18.30
N VAL A 1084 46.02 5.04 -18.38
CA VAL A 1084 47.11 5.78 -19.03
C VAL A 1084 48.32 5.75 -18.09
N SER A 1085 49.37 5.03 -18.48
CA SER A 1085 50.70 5.22 -17.89
C SER A 1085 51.26 6.58 -18.30
N ASP A 1086 51.94 7.27 -17.39
CA ASP A 1086 52.58 8.60 -17.54
C ASP A 1086 53.73 8.69 -18.61
N MET A 1087 53.69 7.88 -19.67
CA MET A 1087 54.63 7.96 -20.78
C MET A 1087 54.03 8.74 -21.95
N THR A 1088 54.82 9.66 -22.50
CA THR A 1088 54.49 10.42 -23.71
C THR A 1088 54.34 9.49 -24.92
N LEU A 1089 53.09 9.25 -25.32
CA LEU A 1089 52.77 8.42 -26.49
C LEU A 1089 52.95 9.22 -27.78
N THR A 1090 53.73 8.69 -28.73
CA THR A 1090 53.98 9.32 -30.03
C THR A 1090 53.08 8.65 -31.09
N ALA A 1091 52.15 9.40 -31.67
CA ALA A 1091 51.12 8.84 -32.55
C ALA A 1091 51.55 8.63 -34.01
N LEU A 1092 52.57 9.35 -34.50
CA LEU A 1092 53.02 9.31 -35.91
C LEU A 1092 54.54 9.50 -36.02
N GLY A 1093 55.14 8.91 -37.06
CA GLY A 1093 56.57 9.01 -37.37
C GLY A 1093 57.39 7.79 -36.90
N PRO A 1094 58.72 7.79 -37.11
CA PRO A 1094 59.58 6.62 -36.85
C PRO A 1094 59.61 6.16 -35.38
N ALA A 1095 59.22 7.04 -34.45
CA ALA A 1095 59.13 6.77 -33.02
C ALA A 1095 57.70 6.44 -32.55
N GLN A 1096 56.78 6.09 -33.47
CA GLN A 1096 55.39 5.77 -33.15
C GLN A 1096 55.29 4.64 -32.11
N THR A 1097 54.54 4.88 -31.04
CA THR A 1097 54.32 3.88 -29.99
C THR A 1097 53.38 2.79 -30.52
N ARG A 1098 53.82 1.53 -30.51
CA ARG A 1098 52.99 0.39 -30.93
C ARG A 1098 51.99 0.03 -29.82
N VAL A 1099 50.70 0.02 -30.16
CA VAL A 1099 49.62 -0.41 -29.27
C VAL A 1099 49.54 -1.94 -29.26
N PRO A 1100 49.47 -2.62 -28.09
CA PRO A 1100 49.20 -4.06 -28.03
C PRO A 1100 47.78 -4.37 -28.53
N GLU A 1101 47.61 -5.43 -29.32
CA GLU A 1101 46.26 -5.92 -29.69
C GLU A 1101 45.48 -6.34 -28.44
N GLN A 1102 44.47 -5.54 -28.07
CA GLN A 1102 43.56 -5.85 -26.98
C GLN A 1102 42.51 -6.82 -27.50
N ARG A 1103 42.49 -8.05 -26.97
CA ARG A 1103 41.46 -9.04 -27.32
C ARG A 1103 40.12 -8.56 -26.76
N GLN A 1104 39.20 -8.18 -27.65
CA GLN A 1104 37.89 -7.67 -27.26
C GLN A 1104 36.87 -8.80 -27.26
N PHE A 1105 36.35 -9.12 -26.09
CA PHE A 1105 35.26 -10.08 -25.92
C PHE A 1105 33.94 -9.32 -25.74
N VAL A 1106 32.89 -9.84 -26.36
CA VAL A 1106 31.53 -9.29 -26.29
C VAL A 1106 30.55 -10.42 -26.04
N THR A 1107 29.56 -10.18 -25.17
CA THR A 1107 28.51 -11.15 -24.87
C THR A 1107 27.28 -10.82 -25.72
N CYS A 1108 26.76 -11.80 -26.46
CA CYS A 1108 25.50 -11.65 -27.17
C CYS A 1108 24.35 -11.58 -26.17
N ILE A 1109 23.56 -10.49 -26.14
CA ILE A 1109 22.47 -10.34 -25.17
C ILE A 1109 21.35 -11.38 -25.35
N LEU A 1110 21.18 -11.93 -26.56
CA LEU A 1110 20.10 -12.84 -26.87
C LEU A 1110 20.41 -14.28 -26.45
N CYS A 1111 21.60 -14.80 -26.77
CA CYS A 1111 22.00 -16.16 -26.42
C CYS A 1111 22.96 -16.25 -25.23
N GLN A 1112 23.46 -15.11 -24.75
CA GLN A 1112 24.44 -14.97 -23.66
C GLN A 1112 25.78 -15.69 -23.93
N GLU A 1113 26.06 -16.03 -25.19
CA GLU A 1113 27.34 -16.58 -25.62
C GLU A 1113 28.38 -15.44 -25.73
N GLU A 1114 29.50 -15.60 -25.04
CA GLU A 1114 30.63 -14.68 -25.09
C GLU A 1114 31.54 -15.04 -26.27
N GLN A 1115 31.85 -14.05 -27.11
CA GLN A 1115 32.63 -14.25 -28.33
C GLN A 1115 33.74 -13.20 -28.45
N GLU A 1116 34.92 -13.64 -28.87
CA GLU A 1116 36.01 -12.75 -29.27
C GLU A 1116 35.70 -12.10 -30.63
N VAL A 1117 35.80 -10.78 -30.69
CA VAL A 1117 35.60 -10.00 -31.93
C VAL A 1117 36.83 -10.13 -32.81
N LYS A 1118 36.76 -11.01 -33.81
CA LYS A 1118 37.76 -11.17 -34.88
C LYS A 1118 37.07 -11.09 -36.24
N VAL A 1119 37.84 -10.77 -37.27
CA VAL A 1119 37.35 -10.68 -38.67
C VAL A 1119 36.73 -12.00 -39.14
N GLU A 1120 37.20 -13.13 -38.61
CA GLU A 1120 36.72 -14.48 -38.95
C GLU A 1120 35.61 -15.00 -38.00
N SER A 1121 35.29 -14.28 -36.92
CA SER A 1121 34.24 -14.67 -35.97
C SER A 1121 32.84 -14.38 -36.50
N ARG A 1122 31.78 -14.93 -35.88
CA ARG A 1122 30.40 -14.65 -36.27
C ARG A 1122 30.09 -13.15 -36.14
N ALA A 1123 29.37 -12.60 -37.12
CA ALA A 1123 29.02 -11.19 -37.14
C ALA A 1123 28.18 -10.79 -35.91
N MET A 1124 28.59 -9.72 -35.24
CA MET A 1124 27.88 -9.09 -34.13
C MET A 1124 27.21 -7.79 -34.63
N VAL A 1125 26.02 -7.49 -34.13
CA VAL A 1125 25.23 -6.30 -34.48
C VAL A 1125 24.74 -5.59 -33.22
N LEU A 1126 24.41 -4.32 -33.37
CA LEU A 1126 23.84 -3.44 -32.35
C LEU A 1126 22.61 -2.76 -32.95
N ALA A 1127 21.50 -2.77 -32.22
CA ALA A 1127 20.34 -1.99 -32.60
C ALA A 1127 20.55 -0.51 -32.24
N ALA A 1128 20.26 0.38 -33.17
CA ALA A 1128 20.29 1.82 -32.95
C ALA A 1128 18.94 2.42 -33.34
N PHE A 1129 18.38 3.24 -32.44
CA PHE A 1129 17.26 4.10 -32.72
C PHE A 1129 17.77 5.38 -33.39
N VAL A 1130 17.24 5.67 -34.57
CA VAL A 1130 17.66 6.81 -35.40
C VAL A 1130 16.54 7.83 -35.45
N GLN A 1131 16.81 9.05 -34.99
CA GLN A 1131 15.85 10.15 -35.01
C GLN A 1131 16.48 11.46 -35.49
N ARG A 1132 15.64 12.42 -35.90
CA ARG A 1132 16.09 13.75 -36.32
C ARG A 1132 16.40 14.61 -35.10
N SER A 1133 17.53 15.29 -35.10
CA SER A 1133 17.94 16.22 -34.03
C SER A 1133 18.38 17.56 -34.61
N THR A 1134 18.01 18.66 -33.97
CA THR A 1134 18.43 20.01 -34.36
C THR A 1134 19.58 20.55 -33.52
N VAL A 1135 20.12 19.74 -32.59
CA VAL A 1135 21.05 20.18 -31.54
C VAL A 1135 22.38 20.71 -32.10
N LEU A 1136 22.88 20.14 -33.19
CA LEU A 1136 24.14 20.55 -33.83
C LEU A 1136 23.94 21.41 -35.09
N SER A 1137 22.69 21.85 -35.36
CA SER A 1137 22.38 22.67 -36.53
C SER A 1137 22.83 24.12 -36.32
N LYS A 1138 23.81 24.56 -37.11
CA LYS A 1138 24.26 25.96 -37.09
C LYS A 1138 23.34 26.90 -37.87
N ASN A 1139 22.59 26.40 -38.85
CA ASN A 1139 21.67 27.20 -39.66
C ASN A 1139 20.35 26.47 -39.94
N ARG A 1140 19.28 26.87 -39.26
CA ARG A 1140 17.96 26.22 -39.31
C ARG A 1140 17.19 26.43 -40.63
N SER A 1141 17.73 27.21 -41.56
CA SER A 1141 17.09 27.52 -42.86
C SER A 1141 17.61 26.67 -44.04
N LYS A 1142 18.68 25.88 -43.84
CA LYS A 1142 19.31 25.09 -44.91
C LYS A 1142 18.74 23.67 -44.94
N PHE A 1143 18.00 23.33 -45.98
CA PHE A 1143 17.42 22.00 -46.18
C PHE A 1143 18.15 21.23 -47.28
N ILE A 1144 18.10 19.90 -47.22
CA ILE A 1144 18.59 19.04 -48.32
C ILE A 1144 17.61 19.19 -49.49
N GLN A 1145 18.10 19.70 -50.62
CA GLN A 1145 17.25 19.97 -51.79
C GLN A 1145 16.88 18.70 -52.58
N ASP A 1146 17.77 17.70 -52.61
CA ASP A 1146 17.56 16.41 -53.26
C ASP A 1146 18.02 15.27 -52.33
N PRO A 1147 17.10 14.66 -51.55
CA PRO A 1147 17.43 13.66 -50.55
C PRO A 1147 18.03 12.37 -51.12
N GLU A 1148 17.72 12.02 -52.37
CA GLU A 1148 18.16 10.73 -52.95
C GLU A 1148 19.60 10.75 -53.46
N LYS A 1149 20.16 11.94 -53.72
CA LYS A 1149 21.56 12.12 -54.15
C LYS A 1149 22.48 12.61 -53.04
N TYR A 1150 21.94 12.83 -51.84
CA TYR A 1150 22.72 13.35 -50.72
C TYR A 1150 23.41 12.21 -49.98
N ASP A 1151 24.74 12.27 -49.88
CA ASP A 1151 25.52 11.25 -49.17
C ASP A 1151 25.27 11.35 -47.65
N PRO A 1152 24.58 10.37 -47.02
CA PRO A 1152 24.24 10.43 -45.61
C PRO A 1152 25.47 10.24 -44.69
N LEU A 1153 26.60 9.76 -45.22
CA LEU A 1153 27.84 9.60 -44.46
C LEU A 1153 28.52 10.94 -44.16
N PHE A 1154 28.27 11.97 -44.96
CA PHE A 1154 28.91 13.28 -44.86
C PHE A 1154 27.88 14.42 -44.75
N MET A 1155 27.04 14.34 -43.72
CA MET A 1155 26.06 15.40 -43.44
C MET A 1155 26.74 16.72 -43.05
N HIS A 1156 26.39 17.80 -43.76
CA HIS A 1156 26.92 19.12 -43.46
C HIS A 1156 26.37 19.63 -42.11
N PRO A 1157 27.19 20.16 -41.20
CA PRO A 1157 26.76 20.61 -39.86
C PRO A 1157 25.82 21.83 -39.86
N ASP A 1158 25.55 22.40 -41.04
CA ASP A 1158 24.69 23.59 -41.18
C ASP A 1158 23.29 23.21 -41.66
N LEU A 1159 22.98 21.91 -41.78
CA LEU A 1159 21.65 21.44 -42.15
C LEU A 1159 20.65 21.73 -41.02
N SER A 1160 19.39 21.96 -41.39
CA SER A 1160 18.31 22.31 -40.45
C SER A 1160 18.02 21.21 -39.41
N CYS A 1161 18.31 19.96 -39.75
CA CYS A 1161 18.33 18.83 -38.82
C CYS A 1161 19.45 17.84 -39.19
N GLY A 1162 20.04 17.22 -38.17
CA GLY A 1162 21.02 16.16 -38.26
C GLY A 1162 20.46 14.81 -37.79
N THR A 1163 21.22 13.75 -38.02
CA THR A 1163 20.89 12.39 -37.56
C THR A 1163 21.41 12.18 -36.15
N HIS A 1164 20.51 11.84 -35.21
CA HIS A 1164 20.88 11.38 -33.89
C HIS A 1164 20.62 9.88 -33.79
N THR A 1165 21.67 9.12 -33.51
CA THR A 1165 21.63 7.68 -33.29
C THR A 1165 21.84 7.39 -31.81
N GLY A 1166 20.85 6.77 -31.18
CA GLY A 1166 20.94 6.26 -29.82
C GLY A 1166 20.92 4.75 -29.83
N SER A 1167 21.85 4.10 -29.14
CA SER A 1167 21.82 2.65 -28.95
C SER A 1167 21.72 2.34 -27.46
N CYS A 1168 21.06 1.25 -27.11
CA CYS A 1168 21.08 0.71 -25.75
C CYS A 1168 22.42 0.01 -25.41
N GLY A 1169 23.36 -0.09 -26.36
CA GLY A 1169 24.68 -0.68 -26.14
C GLY A 1169 24.72 -2.21 -26.10
N HIS A 1170 23.57 -2.88 -26.25
CA HIS A 1170 23.47 -4.33 -26.21
C HIS A 1170 23.87 -4.98 -27.54
N ILE A 1171 24.98 -5.72 -27.51
CA ILE A 1171 25.54 -6.41 -28.66
C ILE A 1171 24.85 -7.78 -28.82
N MET A 1172 24.53 -8.19 -30.04
CA MET A 1172 23.93 -9.50 -30.34
C MET A 1172 24.54 -10.12 -31.59
N HIS A 1173 24.48 -11.44 -31.75
CA HIS A 1173 24.84 -12.03 -33.03
C HIS A 1173 23.83 -11.65 -34.11
N ALA A 1174 24.31 -11.39 -35.33
CA ALA A 1174 23.45 -11.05 -36.46
C ALA A 1174 22.36 -12.11 -36.71
N HIS A 1175 22.71 -13.40 -36.57
CA HIS A 1175 21.76 -14.50 -36.75
C HIS A 1175 20.77 -14.62 -35.59
N CYS A 1176 21.17 -14.35 -34.34
CA CYS A 1176 20.25 -14.31 -33.19
C CYS A 1176 19.23 -13.17 -33.31
N TRP A 1177 19.60 -12.06 -33.94
CA TRP A 1177 18.68 -10.96 -34.23
C TRP A 1177 17.73 -11.26 -35.40
N GLN A 1178 18.18 -12.03 -36.40
CA GLN A 1178 17.37 -12.39 -37.57
C GLN A 1178 16.41 -13.57 -37.32
N SER A 1179 16.56 -14.26 -36.18
CA SER A 1179 15.73 -15.38 -35.71
C SER A 1179 14.69 -14.92 -34.70
#